data_AF-A0A835SQB3-F1
#
_entry.id   AF-A0A835SQB3-F1
#
_cell.length_a   1.000
_cell.length_b   1.000
_cell.length_c   1.000
_cell.angle_alpha   90.00
_cell.angle_beta   90.00
_cell.angle_gamma   90.00
#
_symmetry.space_group_name_H-M   'P 1'
#
loop_
_entity.id
_entity.type
_entity.pdbx_description
1 polymer ?
#
loop_
_entity_poly.entity_id
_entity_poly.type
_entity_poly.pdbx_seq_one_letter_code
_entity_poly.pdbx_strand_id
1 'polypeptide(L)'
;MLPHISRGFVGLATIIALATIVSFAAFAQAGILDTAIHCRNQDYCSAGKIEGYVGPLDKPEQIKEAFAKTHWKKELILFAESAYHRAAHAIDRYRREGYAHVLTILSSEDECGRLIQTFKMYDHRHPHERAGNLSCGWYRTTDDRGNHIDSGFEYMKYQIGAPAWWWKYFTAARAVALGYNMMAIDQDTMMTGDFYRFAKSPQGREYNMWFQAEDPNAINAGFVYVQNANPAGPSFYLLYEATHRAVRWSEDSSLLSALDPGLLLGEGGRFYRQEQTILTDTLFSCMAGRPVHRAIMYEVKRDDAWAKIGGKEPYQKYIDAMTIDRWWYKTLTLDREQADFIGGEAWPDMAASVRDGEGRTNASFRTATLYQPHANGQYPMILGGRLFTDPGPLTLAFRQSFRDLGVPQMPDQDDPGQAAAANATKPELFAFTNIEYGDRFRGGWLESTWLFYGRNGYWNKAMNPRHTNLMGHVHAHLGSSDDSKVHVLQHIGWHNWHLAAALAGGPAHMFFATQQDEHALMTLSRGVIAYAPGVIHYGLTRSQYLDAVEALAQVAVALNAVAAWPPADCSSDWVLTESGRNLTKPVRHTVPWVHLNTRHIVQGFGQSVDQLKCDWSGFFTYGCTRNNNLQGRGLLGVEFDALLELKAAAHGPDAEHTLRLVAPPGSNPAPPPALSTDVMGVRHADLVSWNADLVLGLSRWGQPLWLDRLVRLEGGLQGKAATAYSAWRTHCRALRYREMAANERDTF
;
A
#
# COMPACT_ATOMS: atom_id res chain seq x y z
N MET A 1 -14.58 -69.00 -47.34
CA MET A 1 -13.29 -69.29 -46.67
C MET A 1 -12.38 -68.09 -46.84
N LEU A 2 -11.82 -67.65 -45.70
CA LEU A 2 -10.71 -66.73 -45.44
C LEU A 2 -11.06 -65.34 -44.88
N PRO A 3 -10.43 -64.92 -43.75
CA PRO A 3 -10.94 -63.87 -42.88
C PRO A 3 -9.95 -62.73 -42.57
N HIS A 4 -10.44 -61.76 -41.79
CA HIS A 4 -9.74 -60.91 -40.81
C HIS A 4 -8.60 -59.96 -41.24
N ILE A 5 -8.93 -58.66 -41.40
CA ILE A 5 -8.13 -57.52 -40.89
C ILE A 5 -9.08 -56.34 -40.55
N SER A 6 -9.35 -56.07 -39.27
CA SER A 6 -9.83 -54.73 -38.81
C SER A 6 -9.78 -54.57 -37.29
N ARG A 7 -8.58 -54.45 -36.69
CA ARG A 7 -8.40 -53.97 -35.29
C ARG A 7 -7.08 -53.19 -35.13
N GLY A 8 -6.83 -52.21 -35.99
CA GLY A 8 -5.59 -51.40 -35.94
C GLY A 8 -5.77 -49.88 -35.77
N PHE A 9 -6.93 -49.31 -36.12
CA PHE A 9 -7.02 -47.86 -36.31
C PHE A 9 -7.63 -47.06 -35.14
N VAL A 10 -8.24 -47.71 -34.15
CA VAL A 10 -8.88 -47.01 -33.01
C VAL A 10 -7.89 -46.69 -31.89
N GLY A 11 -6.75 -47.40 -31.82
CA GLY A 11 -5.72 -47.18 -30.80
C GLY A 11 -4.89 -45.91 -31.02
N LEU A 12 -4.55 -45.59 -32.27
CA LEU A 12 -3.63 -44.48 -32.57
C LEU A 12 -4.29 -43.10 -32.43
N ALA A 13 -5.57 -42.97 -32.81
CA ALA A 13 -6.32 -41.73 -32.65
C ALA A 13 -6.57 -41.38 -31.17
N THR A 14 -6.80 -42.38 -30.32
CA THR A 14 -7.00 -42.20 -28.87
C THR A 14 -5.71 -41.81 -28.17
N ILE A 15 -4.56 -42.36 -28.57
CA ILE A 15 -3.24 -42.01 -28.02
C ILE A 15 -2.82 -40.59 -28.44
N ILE A 16 -3.09 -40.18 -29.68
CA ILE A 16 -2.80 -38.81 -30.14
C ILE A 16 -3.71 -37.79 -29.44
N ALA A 17 -5.00 -38.10 -29.25
CA ALA A 17 -5.91 -37.22 -28.51
C ALA A 17 -5.51 -37.07 -27.03
N LEU A 18 -5.12 -38.16 -26.35
CA LEU A 18 -4.62 -38.10 -24.97
C LEU A 18 -3.28 -37.37 -24.86
N ALA A 19 -2.33 -37.57 -25.79
CA ALA A 19 -1.07 -36.84 -25.80
C ALA A 19 -1.26 -35.34 -26.08
N THR A 20 -2.24 -34.97 -26.91
CA THR A 20 -2.57 -33.56 -27.21
C THR A 20 -3.29 -32.90 -26.04
N ILE A 21 -4.19 -33.59 -25.34
CA ILE A 21 -4.87 -33.08 -24.14
C ILE A 21 -3.90 -32.96 -22.95
N VAL A 22 -2.99 -33.92 -22.76
CA VAL A 22 -1.95 -33.83 -21.72
C VAL A 22 -0.95 -32.72 -22.05
N SER A 23 -0.60 -32.51 -23.33
CA SER A 23 0.26 -31.40 -23.74
C SER A 23 -0.43 -30.04 -23.62
N PHE A 24 -1.73 -29.92 -23.95
CA PHE A 24 -2.49 -28.67 -23.74
C PHE A 24 -2.73 -28.38 -22.27
N ALA A 25 -2.98 -29.39 -21.42
CA ALA A 25 -3.08 -29.21 -19.98
C ALA A 25 -1.73 -28.84 -19.35
N ALA A 26 -0.62 -29.42 -19.84
CA ALA A 26 0.73 -29.08 -19.40
C ALA A 26 1.17 -27.69 -19.91
N PHE A 27 0.81 -27.28 -21.13
CA PHE A 27 1.07 -25.93 -21.65
C PHE A 27 0.14 -24.87 -21.05
N ALA A 28 -1.11 -25.22 -20.68
CA ALA A 28 -1.97 -24.33 -19.92
C ALA A 28 -1.53 -24.21 -18.45
N GLN A 29 -1.04 -25.29 -17.83
CA GLN A 29 -0.45 -25.22 -16.49
C GLN A 29 0.93 -24.55 -16.48
N ALA A 30 1.73 -24.69 -17.53
CA ALA A 30 3.01 -23.97 -17.66
C ALA A 30 2.82 -22.50 -18.09
N GLY A 31 1.79 -22.19 -18.89
CA GLY A 31 1.50 -20.85 -19.40
C GLY A 31 0.71 -19.96 -18.45
N ILE A 32 -0.07 -20.51 -17.51
CA ILE A 32 -0.83 -19.71 -16.52
C ILE A 32 0.01 -19.40 -15.27
N LEU A 33 1.11 -20.13 -15.04
CA LEU A 33 2.11 -19.85 -14.01
C LEU A 33 3.28 -18.99 -14.53
N ASP A 34 3.23 -18.50 -15.76
CA ASP A 34 4.30 -17.71 -16.40
C ASP A 34 4.22 -16.20 -16.11
N THR A 35 3.30 -15.78 -15.24
CA THR A 35 3.27 -14.42 -14.70
C THR A 35 4.35 -14.26 -13.63
N ALA A 36 5.56 -13.98 -14.11
CA ALA A 36 6.63 -13.20 -13.47
C ALA A 36 6.64 -13.14 -11.92
N ILE A 37 6.89 -14.26 -11.23
CA ILE A 37 7.41 -14.18 -9.86
C ILE A 37 8.77 -13.48 -9.96
N HIS A 38 8.90 -12.25 -9.47
CA HIS A 38 10.14 -11.47 -9.63
C HIS A 38 11.38 -12.19 -9.09
N CYS A 39 11.26 -12.96 -8.00
CA CYS A 39 12.37 -13.74 -7.46
C CYS A 39 12.59 -15.11 -8.11
N ARG A 40 11.83 -15.49 -9.16
CA ARG A 40 11.99 -16.82 -9.78
C ARG A 40 13.41 -16.96 -10.32
N ASN A 41 14.09 -18.04 -9.93
CA ASN A 41 15.52 -18.31 -10.17
C ASN A 41 16.52 -17.47 -9.35
N GLN A 42 16.05 -16.71 -8.37
CA GLN A 42 16.90 -15.95 -7.46
C GLN A 42 17.10 -16.68 -6.13
N ASP A 43 18.26 -16.40 -5.53
CA ASP A 43 18.74 -17.08 -4.33
C ASP A 43 17.86 -16.85 -3.08
N TYR A 44 17.13 -15.73 -3.06
CA TYR A 44 16.33 -15.26 -1.92
C TYR A 44 14.83 -15.48 -2.07
N CYS A 45 14.40 -16.18 -3.13
CA CYS A 45 13.01 -16.59 -3.30
C CYS A 45 12.66 -17.67 -2.25
N SER A 46 11.69 -17.40 -1.38
CA SER A 46 11.41 -18.26 -0.22
C SER A 46 10.05 -18.96 -0.26
N ALA A 47 9.25 -18.71 -1.31
CA ALA A 47 7.99 -19.41 -1.52
C ALA A 47 8.19 -20.93 -1.45
N GLY A 48 7.41 -21.58 -0.57
CA GLY A 48 7.49 -23.02 -0.32
C GLY A 48 8.72 -23.50 0.45
N LYS A 49 9.57 -22.60 0.98
CA LYS A 49 10.84 -22.95 1.65
C LYS A 49 10.87 -22.69 3.15
N ILE A 50 9.83 -22.07 3.71
CA ILE A 50 9.74 -21.75 5.14
C ILE A 50 8.82 -22.74 5.87
N GLU A 51 9.06 -22.94 7.16
CA GLU A 51 8.22 -23.82 8.00
C GLU A 51 6.91 -23.14 8.42
N GLY A 52 6.94 -21.83 8.62
CA GLY A 52 5.81 -21.06 9.13
C GLY A 52 5.69 -21.10 10.65
N TYR A 53 5.14 -20.04 11.23
CA TYR A 53 5.00 -19.88 12.68
C TYR A 53 3.64 -19.30 13.03
N VAL A 54 2.96 -19.83 14.05
CA VAL A 54 1.75 -19.21 14.60
C VAL A 54 1.85 -19.29 16.10
N GLY A 55 2.06 -18.14 16.76
CA GLY A 55 2.24 -18.13 18.21
C GLY A 55 2.52 -16.76 18.82
N PRO A 56 2.51 -16.68 20.16
CA PRO A 56 2.87 -15.46 20.89
C PRO A 56 4.33 -15.06 20.68
N LEU A 57 4.68 -13.79 20.87
CA LEU A 57 6.04 -13.26 20.67
C LEU A 57 6.65 -12.63 21.94
N ASP A 58 6.02 -12.85 23.10
CA ASP A 58 6.38 -12.19 24.35
C ASP A 58 7.77 -12.59 24.83
N LYS A 59 8.07 -13.90 24.76
CA LYS A 59 9.25 -14.50 25.39
C LYS A 59 10.41 -14.74 24.41
N PRO A 60 11.66 -14.77 24.89
CA PRO A 60 12.85 -15.05 24.08
C PRO A 60 12.79 -16.34 23.26
N GLU A 61 12.33 -17.44 23.86
CA GLU A 61 12.20 -18.74 23.19
C GLU A 61 11.19 -18.70 22.05
N GLN A 62 10.09 -17.96 22.23
CA GLN A 62 9.04 -17.78 21.23
C GLN A 62 9.55 -16.97 20.04
N ILE A 63 10.26 -15.87 20.30
CA ILE A 63 10.91 -15.06 19.26
C ILE A 63 11.93 -15.87 18.47
N LYS A 64 12.79 -16.64 19.16
CA LYS A 64 13.80 -17.49 18.52
C LYS A 64 13.16 -18.54 17.62
N GLU A 65 12.08 -19.19 18.08
CA GLU A 65 11.32 -20.15 17.30
C GLU A 65 10.64 -19.48 16.09
N ALA A 66 9.97 -18.34 16.29
CA ALA A 66 9.31 -17.60 15.23
C ALA A 66 10.27 -17.24 14.10
N PHE A 67 11.46 -16.75 14.43
CA PHE A 67 12.48 -16.41 13.44
C PHE A 67 13.06 -17.65 12.77
N ALA A 68 13.39 -18.70 13.53
CA ALA A 68 13.90 -19.96 12.98
C ALA A 68 12.96 -20.58 11.94
N LYS A 69 11.65 -20.54 12.19
CA LYS A 69 10.62 -21.12 11.31
C LYS A 69 10.24 -20.23 10.13
N THR A 70 10.51 -18.93 10.20
CA THR A 70 10.09 -17.96 9.19
C THR A 70 11.21 -17.58 8.23
N HIS A 71 12.46 -17.57 8.67
CA HIS A 71 13.54 -17.00 7.88
C HIS A 71 13.83 -17.78 6.59
N TRP A 72 14.39 -17.11 5.59
CA TRP A 72 15.07 -17.76 4.48
C TRP A 72 16.47 -17.17 4.30
N LYS A 73 17.50 -18.00 4.40
CA LYS A 73 18.92 -17.54 4.40
C LYS A 73 19.19 -16.41 5.41
N LYS A 74 18.58 -16.50 6.60
CA LYS A 74 18.58 -15.45 7.65
C LYS A 74 17.91 -14.12 7.27
N GLU A 75 17.16 -14.04 6.17
CA GLU A 75 16.30 -12.89 5.88
C GLU A 75 14.92 -13.07 6.51
N LEU A 76 14.40 -11.99 7.07
CA LEU A 76 13.04 -11.86 7.59
C LEU A 76 12.41 -10.58 7.02
N ILE A 77 11.14 -10.67 6.61
CA ILE A 77 10.29 -9.50 6.34
C ILE A 77 9.31 -9.37 7.50
N LEU A 78 9.23 -8.20 8.12
CA LEU A 78 8.43 -7.93 9.29
C LEU A 78 7.46 -6.78 9.00
N PHE A 79 6.19 -6.96 9.37
CA PHE A 79 5.27 -5.84 9.50
C PHE A 79 4.25 -6.14 10.59
N ALA A 80 3.63 -5.09 11.11
CA ALA A 80 2.57 -5.21 12.09
C ALA A 80 1.32 -4.50 11.57
N GLU A 81 0.15 -5.03 11.91
CA GLU A 81 -1.12 -4.48 11.48
C GLU A 81 -2.21 -4.80 12.51
N SER A 82 -3.09 -3.85 12.78
CA SER A 82 -4.22 -4.04 13.70
C SER A 82 -5.48 -4.61 13.06
N ALA A 83 -5.50 -4.70 11.72
CA ALA A 83 -6.62 -5.22 10.96
C ALA A 83 -6.19 -6.40 10.07
N TYR A 84 -6.57 -7.63 10.47
CA TYR A 84 -6.15 -8.85 9.77
C TYR A 84 -6.44 -8.86 8.25
N HIS A 85 -7.50 -8.19 7.78
CA HIS A 85 -7.84 -8.15 6.35
C HIS A 85 -6.81 -7.35 5.52
N ARG A 86 -6.27 -6.26 6.07
CA ARG A 86 -5.21 -5.50 5.40
C ARG A 86 -3.89 -6.25 5.43
N ALA A 87 -3.61 -6.93 6.55
CA ALA A 87 -2.47 -7.81 6.70
C ALA A 87 -2.47 -8.96 5.69
N ALA A 88 -3.63 -9.58 5.46
CA ALA A 88 -3.79 -10.64 4.48
C ALA A 88 -3.42 -10.15 3.07
N HIS A 89 -3.88 -8.97 2.66
CA HIS A 89 -3.49 -8.39 1.38
C HIS A 89 -1.99 -8.06 1.29
N ALA A 90 -1.38 -7.57 2.37
CA ALA A 90 0.06 -7.34 2.40
C ALA A 90 0.84 -8.64 2.21
N ILE A 91 0.55 -9.69 3.00
CA ILE A 91 1.16 -11.02 2.87
C ILE A 91 1.01 -11.55 1.44
N ASP A 92 -0.20 -11.46 0.89
CA ASP A 92 -0.50 -11.94 -0.46
C ASP A 92 0.32 -11.22 -1.54
N ARG A 93 0.55 -9.90 -1.42
CA ARG A 93 1.46 -9.19 -2.34
C ARG A 93 2.86 -9.77 -2.33
N TYR A 94 3.46 -9.96 -1.16
CA TYR A 94 4.82 -10.50 -1.05
C TYR A 94 4.90 -11.97 -1.49
N ARG A 95 3.88 -12.78 -1.14
CA ARG A 95 3.79 -14.19 -1.55
C ARG A 95 3.67 -14.35 -3.07
N ARG A 96 2.87 -13.51 -3.74
CA ARG A 96 2.76 -13.50 -5.21
C ARG A 96 4.09 -13.15 -5.89
N GLU A 97 4.93 -12.35 -5.24
CA GLU A 97 6.29 -12.06 -5.69
C GLU A 97 7.35 -13.09 -5.24
N GLY A 98 6.91 -14.14 -4.55
CA GLY A 98 7.72 -15.29 -4.14
C GLY A 98 8.46 -15.13 -2.80
N TYR A 99 8.13 -14.09 -2.03
CA TYR A 99 8.65 -13.84 -0.69
C TYR A 99 7.66 -14.33 0.37
N ALA A 100 7.93 -15.51 0.91
CA ALA A 100 7.13 -16.12 1.99
C ALA A 100 7.74 -15.93 3.39
N HIS A 101 9.00 -15.48 3.52
CA HIS A 101 9.69 -15.27 4.81
C HIS A 101 9.20 -14.01 5.54
N VAL A 102 7.89 -13.83 5.56
CA VAL A 102 7.16 -12.69 6.12
C VAL A 102 6.57 -13.12 7.47
N LEU A 103 7.00 -12.49 8.56
CA LEU A 103 6.36 -12.60 9.87
C LEU A 103 5.47 -11.37 10.07
N THR A 104 4.16 -11.60 10.02
CA THR A 104 3.17 -10.57 10.33
C THR A 104 2.86 -10.57 11.81
N ILE A 105 2.76 -9.38 12.40
CA ILE A 105 2.42 -9.22 13.82
C ILE A 105 1.02 -8.62 13.92
N LEU A 106 0.07 -9.38 14.46
CA LEU A 106 -1.32 -8.96 14.66
C LEU A 106 -1.61 -8.69 16.14
N SER A 107 -2.79 -8.14 16.42
CA SER A 107 -3.15 -7.69 17.77
C SER A 107 -3.52 -8.83 18.72
N SER A 108 -3.83 -10.01 18.19
CA SER A 108 -4.28 -11.15 19.00
C SER A 108 -4.12 -12.50 18.30
N GLU A 109 -4.23 -13.56 19.11
CA GLU A 109 -4.33 -14.94 18.66
C GLU A 109 -5.50 -15.17 17.68
N ASP A 110 -6.68 -14.60 17.95
CA ASP A 110 -7.87 -14.75 17.09
C ASP A 110 -7.61 -14.20 15.68
N GLU A 111 -7.00 -13.04 15.58
CA GLU A 111 -6.65 -12.43 14.29
C GLU A 111 -5.68 -13.30 13.49
N CYS A 112 -4.64 -13.86 14.15
CA CYS A 112 -3.75 -14.82 13.51
C CYS A 112 -4.49 -16.09 13.09
N GLY A 113 -5.38 -16.64 13.93
CA GLY A 113 -6.19 -17.81 13.59
C GLY A 113 -7.07 -17.57 12.36
N ARG A 114 -7.73 -16.41 12.28
CA ARG A 114 -8.55 -15.99 11.13
C ARG A 114 -7.71 -15.82 9.86
N LEU A 115 -6.52 -15.23 9.97
CA LEU A 115 -5.59 -15.08 8.85
C LEU A 115 -5.19 -16.44 8.27
N ILE A 116 -4.76 -17.38 9.12
CA ILE A 116 -4.35 -18.73 8.71
C ILE A 116 -5.52 -19.47 8.08
N GLN A 117 -6.71 -19.39 8.69
CA GLN A 117 -7.89 -20.05 8.15
C GLN A 117 -8.31 -19.47 6.79
N THR A 118 -8.21 -18.16 6.60
CA THR A 118 -8.48 -17.50 5.32
C THR A 118 -7.56 -18.05 4.23
N PHE A 119 -6.25 -18.08 4.47
CA PHE A 119 -5.29 -18.57 3.49
C PHE A 119 -5.40 -20.07 3.26
N LYS A 120 -5.76 -20.87 4.27
CA LYS A 120 -6.05 -22.30 4.07
C LYS A 120 -7.20 -22.51 3.09
N MET A 121 -8.29 -21.74 3.22
CA MET A 121 -9.41 -21.79 2.29
C MET A 121 -9.08 -21.21 0.91
N TYR A 122 -8.23 -20.18 0.87
CA TYR A 122 -7.77 -19.54 -0.34
C TYR A 122 -6.87 -20.46 -1.16
N ASP A 123 -5.80 -20.97 -0.54
CA ASP A 123 -4.79 -21.85 -1.15
C ASP A 123 -5.43 -23.17 -1.62
N HIS A 124 -6.47 -23.67 -0.94
CA HIS A 124 -7.23 -24.84 -1.41
C HIS A 124 -8.00 -24.56 -2.70
N ARG A 125 -8.54 -23.34 -2.86
CA ARG A 125 -9.29 -22.93 -4.07
C ARG A 125 -8.37 -22.48 -5.20
N HIS A 126 -7.18 -21.99 -4.88
CA HIS A 126 -6.19 -21.47 -5.82
C HIS A 126 -4.83 -22.16 -5.60
N PRO A 127 -4.72 -23.49 -5.82
CA PRO A 127 -3.51 -24.25 -5.48
C PRO A 127 -2.26 -23.82 -6.27
N HIS A 128 -2.44 -23.17 -7.42
CA HIS A 128 -1.37 -22.61 -8.23
C HIS A 128 -0.78 -21.31 -7.63
N GLU A 129 -1.47 -20.67 -6.69
CA GLU A 129 -1.02 -19.45 -6.01
C GLU A 129 -0.42 -19.72 -4.63
N ARG A 130 -0.29 -21.00 -4.25
CA ARG A 130 0.20 -21.39 -2.93
C ARG A 130 1.68 -21.07 -2.78
N ALA A 131 2.02 -20.09 -1.94
CA ALA A 131 3.42 -19.74 -1.67
C ALA A 131 4.03 -20.38 -0.40
N GLY A 132 3.40 -21.43 0.15
CA GLY A 132 3.89 -22.17 1.32
C GLY A 132 3.20 -21.80 2.64
N ASN A 133 3.81 -22.18 3.76
CA ASN A 133 3.28 -21.89 5.09
C ASN A 133 3.35 -20.40 5.43
N LEU A 134 2.58 -19.98 6.43
CA LEU A 134 2.48 -18.59 6.88
C LEU A 134 3.13 -18.41 8.25
N SER A 135 3.60 -17.19 8.50
CA SER A 135 4.06 -16.77 9.81
C SER A 135 3.24 -15.59 10.35
N CYS A 136 2.60 -15.80 11.50
CA CYS A 136 1.84 -14.79 12.23
C CYS A 136 2.19 -14.86 13.72
N GLY A 137 2.48 -13.73 14.33
CA GLY A 137 2.67 -13.64 15.77
C GLY A 137 1.87 -12.51 16.39
N TRP A 138 1.77 -12.52 17.71
CA TRP A 138 1.13 -11.46 18.48
C TRP A 138 1.87 -11.26 19.80
N TYR A 139 1.79 -10.05 20.33
CA TYR A 139 2.17 -9.78 21.72
C TYR A 139 0.93 -9.85 22.60
N ARG A 140 1.09 -10.23 23.87
CA ARG A 140 -0.01 -10.21 24.82
C ARG A 140 -0.52 -8.79 25.01
N THR A 141 -1.85 -8.65 25.00
CA THR A 141 -2.56 -7.40 25.30
C THR A 141 -3.24 -7.44 26.66
N THR A 142 -2.98 -8.49 27.45
CA THR A 142 -3.45 -8.65 28.82
C THR A 142 -2.31 -8.97 29.79
N ASP A 143 -2.41 -8.49 31.02
CA ASP A 143 -1.50 -8.82 32.11
C ASP A 143 -1.69 -10.27 32.63
N ASP A 144 -0.88 -10.68 33.61
CA ASP A 144 -0.94 -12.04 34.19
C ASP A 144 -2.25 -12.34 34.94
N ARG A 145 -3.07 -11.31 35.19
CA ARG A 145 -4.39 -11.41 35.82
C ARG A 145 -5.53 -11.39 34.80
N GLY A 146 -5.22 -11.26 33.51
CA GLY A 146 -6.17 -11.16 32.42
C GLY A 146 -6.76 -9.75 32.22
N ASN A 147 -6.23 -8.73 32.88
CA ASN A 147 -6.68 -7.35 32.65
C ASN A 147 -6.07 -6.82 31.36
N HIS A 148 -6.84 -6.03 30.62
CA HIS A 148 -6.37 -5.34 29.41
C HIS A 148 -5.21 -4.39 29.73
N ILE A 149 -4.17 -4.41 28.89
CA ILE A 149 -3.05 -3.47 28.94
C ILE A 149 -3.45 -2.25 28.10
N ASP A 150 -3.77 -1.13 28.75
CA ASP A 150 -4.31 0.07 28.10
C ASP A 150 -3.44 0.63 26.95
N SER A 151 -2.13 0.44 27.01
CA SER A 151 -1.20 0.85 25.94
C SER A 151 -1.19 -0.10 24.75
N GLY A 152 -1.76 -1.31 24.88
CA GLY A 152 -1.63 -2.41 23.94
C GLY A 152 -0.24 -3.07 23.92
N PHE A 153 0.69 -2.65 24.79
CA PHE A 153 2.06 -3.18 24.80
C PHE A 153 2.63 -3.21 26.21
N GLU A 154 3.03 -4.38 26.69
CA GLU A 154 3.39 -4.61 28.11
C GLU A 154 4.51 -3.70 28.65
N TYR A 155 5.36 -3.17 27.76
CA TYR A 155 6.46 -2.29 28.14
C TYR A 155 6.07 -0.80 28.15
N MET A 156 4.83 -0.46 27.80
CA MET A 156 4.36 0.93 27.77
C MET A 156 3.25 1.16 28.79
N LYS A 157 3.37 2.25 29.55
CA LYS A 157 2.35 2.66 30.53
C LYS A 157 1.13 3.29 29.86
N TYR A 158 1.36 4.02 28.77
CA TYR A 158 0.33 4.57 27.90
C TYR A 158 0.81 4.52 26.45
N GLN A 159 -0.14 4.55 25.53
CA GLN A 159 0.14 4.49 24.10
C GLN A 159 0.92 5.73 23.64
N ILE A 160 2.00 5.50 22.91
CA ILE A 160 2.71 6.48 22.09
C ILE A 160 2.46 6.07 20.63
N GLY A 161 2.05 6.98 19.74
CA GLY A 161 1.73 6.59 18.35
C GLY A 161 0.73 5.43 18.26
N ALA A 162 0.89 4.49 17.33
CA ALA A 162 0.10 3.26 17.25
C ALA A 162 0.86 2.05 17.82
N PRO A 163 0.23 1.15 18.61
CA PRO A 163 0.91 0.00 19.22
C PRO A 163 1.56 -0.93 18.19
N ALA A 164 0.88 -1.14 17.05
CA ALA A 164 1.39 -1.97 15.95
C ALA A 164 2.78 -1.52 15.46
N TRP A 165 3.02 -0.21 15.36
CA TRP A 165 4.33 0.31 14.96
C TRP A 165 5.43 -0.10 15.94
N TRP A 166 5.14 -0.09 17.24
CA TRP A 166 6.10 -0.52 18.26
C TRP A 166 6.30 -2.03 18.27
N TRP A 167 5.26 -2.83 18.02
CA TRP A 167 5.43 -4.28 17.84
C TRP A 167 6.34 -4.58 16.66
N LYS A 168 6.18 -3.88 15.52
CA LYS A 168 7.05 -4.00 14.33
C LYS A 168 8.51 -3.72 14.70
N TYR A 169 8.78 -2.56 15.28
CA TYR A 169 10.16 -2.13 15.56
C TYR A 169 10.83 -2.86 16.74
N PHE A 170 10.05 -3.28 17.74
CA PHE A 170 10.55 -4.12 18.82
C PHE A 170 10.97 -5.50 18.29
N THR A 171 10.13 -6.11 17.46
CA THR A 171 10.44 -7.38 16.79
C THR A 171 11.64 -7.24 15.86
N ALA A 172 11.73 -6.13 15.11
CA ALA A 172 12.85 -5.81 14.24
C ALA A 172 14.17 -5.68 15.01
N ALA A 173 14.20 -4.96 16.12
CA ALA A 173 15.37 -4.85 16.98
C ALA A 173 15.80 -6.23 17.52
N ARG A 174 14.85 -7.06 17.98
CA ARG A 174 15.14 -8.44 18.43
C ARG A 174 15.69 -9.32 17.31
N ALA A 175 15.23 -9.16 16.07
CA ALA A 175 15.73 -9.90 14.91
C ALA A 175 17.21 -9.57 14.63
N VAL A 176 17.55 -8.28 14.59
CA VAL A 176 18.93 -7.83 14.39
C VAL A 176 19.83 -8.26 15.55
N ALA A 177 19.35 -8.19 16.80
CA ALA A 177 20.09 -8.67 17.97
C ALA A 177 20.41 -10.17 17.89
N LEU A 178 19.53 -10.97 17.29
CA LEU A 178 19.73 -12.40 17.06
C LEU A 178 20.56 -12.70 15.80
N GLY A 179 21.05 -11.67 15.09
CA GLY A 179 21.90 -11.81 13.91
C GLY A 179 21.15 -12.18 12.62
N TYR A 180 19.87 -11.84 12.54
CA TYR A 180 19.09 -11.92 11.30
C TYR A 180 19.23 -10.64 10.48
N ASN A 181 19.17 -10.78 9.16
CA ASN A 181 18.89 -9.68 8.26
C ASN A 181 17.37 -9.45 8.25
N MET A 182 16.96 -8.20 8.21
CA MET A 182 15.59 -7.81 8.53
C MET A 182 15.12 -6.70 7.61
N MET A 183 13.96 -6.90 6.99
CA MET A 183 13.23 -5.88 6.26
C MET A 183 11.95 -5.55 7.05
N ALA A 184 11.86 -4.36 7.66
CA ALA A 184 10.63 -3.89 8.29
C ALA A 184 9.89 -2.98 7.32
N ILE A 185 8.64 -3.30 7.05
CA ILE A 185 7.82 -2.62 6.04
C ILE A 185 6.48 -2.20 6.61
N ASP A 186 5.87 -1.19 6.00
CA ASP A 186 4.44 -0.94 6.15
C ASP A 186 3.64 -1.84 5.21
N GLN A 187 2.37 -2.03 5.56
CA GLN A 187 1.46 -2.85 4.77
C GLN A 187 1.29 -2.33 3.35
N ASP A 188 1.39 -1.02 3.11
CA ASP A 188 1.20 -0.39 1.81
C ASP A 188 2.49 -0.27 0.98
N THR A 189 3.45 -1.14 1.27
CA THR A 189 4.60 -1.41 0.43
C THR A 189 4.34 -2.59 -0.51
N MET A 190 5.12 -2.65 -1.59
CA MET A 190 5.12 -3.78 -2.52
C MET A 190 6.49 -3.99 -3.18
N MET A 191 6.81 -5.24 -3.47
CA MET A 191 8.02 -5.62 -4.23
C MET A 191 7.75 -5.47 -5.73
N THR A 192 7.98 -4.29 -6.30
CA THR A 192 7.81 -4.05 -7.75
C THR A 192 8.97 -4.62 -8.59
N GLY A 193 9.99 -5.15 -7.92
CA GLY A 193 11.11 -5.90 -8.48
C GLY A 193 11.78 -6.78 -7.41
N ASP A 194 13.06 -7.14 -7.61
CA ASP A 194 13.85 -7.88 -6.62
C ASP A 194 14.83 -6.96 -5.89
N PHE A 195 14.47 -6.55 -4.67
CA PHE A 195 15.33 -5.74 -3.82
C PHE A 195 16.62 -6.47 -3.40
N TYR A 196 16.55 -7.78 -3.15
CA TYR A 196 17.72 -8.55 -2.72
C TYR A 196 18.79 -8.63 -3.80
N ARG A 197 18.40 -8.61 -5.07
CA ARG A 197 19.35 -8.55 -6.19
C ARG A 197 20.35 -7.40 -6.04
N PHE A 198 19.88 -6.22 -5.63
CA PHE A 198 20.79 -5.11 -5.33
C PHE A 198 21.43 -5.26 -3.94
N ALA A 199 20.64 -5.47 -2.89
CA ALA A 199 21.14 -5.46 -1.52
C ALA A 199 22.23 -6.50 -1.27
N LYS A 200 22.19 -7.63 -2.00
CA LYS A 200 23.14 -8.74 -1.92
C LYS A 200 24.25 -8.68 -2.95
N SER A 201 24.21 -7.73 -3.87
CA SER A 201 25.31 -7.47 -4.79
C SER A 201 26.58 -7.02 -4.03
N PRO A 202 27.78 -7.09 -4.66
CA PRO A 202 29.00 -6.61 -4.04
C PRO A 202 28.95 -5.14 -3.56
N GLN A 203 28.14 -4.32 -4.23
CA GLN A 203 27.97 -2.90 -3.92
C GLN A 203 26.93 -2.70 -2.80
N GLY A 204 25.82 -3.43 -2.85
CA GLY A 204 24.76 -3.33 -1.83
C GLY A 204 25.18 -3.88 -0.46
N ARG A 205 25.98 -4.96 -0.44
CA ARG A 205 26.41 -5.63 0.81
C ARG A 205 27.34 -4.80 1.69
N GLU A 206 27.90 -3.71 1.17
CA GLU A 206 28.71 -2.75 1.92
C GLU A 206 27.88 -2.02 2.98
N TYR A 207 26.57 -1.89 2.76
CA TYR A 207 25.66 -1.16 3.62
C TYR A 207 24.95 -2.07 4.61
N ASN A 208 24.93 -1.63 5.86
CA ASN A 208 24.30 -2.34 6.96
C ASN A 208 22.83 -1.98 7.11
N MET A 209 22.44 -0.77 6.74
CA MET A 209 21.08 -0.26 6.97
C MET A 209 20.60 0.66 5.86
N TRP A 210 19.35 0.49 5.48
CA TRP A 210 18.64 1.28 4.47
C TRP A 210 17.33 1.77 5.03
N PHE A 211 17.00 3.03 4.77
CA PHE A 211 15.69 3.60 5.05
C PHE A 211 15.17 4.33 3.81
N GLN A 212 13.86 4.38 3.69
CA GLN A 212 13.24 5.41 2.86
C GLN A 212 13.45 6.80 3.48
N ALA A 213 13.61 7.83 2.64
CA ALA A 213 13.58 9.21 3.10
C ALA A 213 12.14 9.74 3.13
N GLU A 214 11.78 10.44 4.20
CA GLU A 214 10.59 11.30 4.22
C GLU A 214 10.92 12.63 3.55
N ASP A 215 12.08 13.17 3.89
CA ASP A 215 12.66 14.38 3.33
C ASP A 215 14.21 14.24 3.39
N PRO A 216 15.00 15.21 2.89
CA PRO A 216 16.46 15.10 2.92
C PRO A 216 17.09 14.81 4.29
N ASN A 217 16.40 15.08 5.39
CA ASN A 217 16.90 14.99 6.76
C ASN A 217 15.97 14.20 7.70
N ALA A 218 14.96 13.51 7.18
CA ALA A 218 14.08 12.65 7.96
C ALA A 218 13.90 11.31 7.27
N ILE A 219 13.85 10.25 8.06
CA ILE A 219 13.54 8.93 7.54
C ILE A 219 12.03 8.75 7.44
N ASN A 220 11.60 7.89 6.54
CA ASN A 220 10.27 7.31 6.52
C ASN A 220 10.32 5.90 7.13
N ALA A 221 9.41 5.60 8.05
CA ALA A 221 9.40 4.34 8.80
C ALA A 221 8.66 3.19 8.09
N GLY A 222 8.18 3.41 6.87
CA GLY A 222 7.46 2.39 6.10
C GLY A 222 8.36 1.46 5.30
N PHE A 223 9.65 1.75 5.17
CA PHE A 223 10.64 0.80 4.64
C PHE A 223 11.98 0.93 5.37
N VAL A 224 12.42 -0.19 5.95
CA VAL A 224 13.72 -0.35 6.59
C VAL A 224 14.31 -1.68 6.18
N TYR A 225 15.59 -1.69 5.80
CA TYR A 225 16.32 -2.93 5.59
C TYR A 225 17.64 -2.93 6.36
N VAL A 226 17.91 -3.99 7.11
CA VAL A 226 19.14 -4.20 7.86
C VAL A 226 19.79 -5.50 7.42
N GLN A 227 21.08 -5.46 7.11
CA GLN A 227 21.86 -6.65 6.79
C GLN A 227 23.27 -6.61 7.36
N ASN A 228 23.81 -7.77 7.70
CA ASN A 228 25.19 -7.93 8.17
C ASN A 228 25.56 -6.97 9.31
N ALA A 229 24.57 -6.50 10.08
CA ALA A 229 24.78 -5.60 11.20
C ALA A 229 25.35 -6.37 12.39
N ASN A 230 26.21 -5.72 13.15
CA ASN A 230 26.68 -6.23 14.43
C ASN A 230 25.50 -6.22 15.42
N PRO A 231 25.20 -7.34 16.10
CA PRO A 231 24.16 -7.42 17.13
C PRO A 231 24.26 -6.43 18.28
N ALA A 232 25.43 -5.81 18.48
CA ALA A 232 25.67 -4.74 19.45
C ALA A 232 26.21 -3.46 18.77
N GLY A 233 25.94 -3.31 17.48
CA GLY A 233 26.40 -2.20 16.65
C GLY A 233 25.39 -1.06 16.50
N PRO A 234 25.77 0.00 15.76
CA PRO A 234 24.96 1.19 15.56
C PRO A 234 23.59 0.95 14.90
N SER A 235 23.48 0.05 13.91
CA SER A 235 22.19 -0.28 13.28
C SER A 235 21.24 -0.99 14.25
N PHE A 236 21.76 -1.86 15.13
CA PHE A 236 20.98 -2.42 16.23
C PHE A 236 20.57 -1.34 17.23
N TYR A 237 21.51 -0.50 17.67
CA TYR A 237 21.23 0.63 18.56
C TYR A 237 20.07 1.47 18.02
N LEU A 238 20.07 1.78 16.73
CA LEU A 238 19.06 2.66 16.12
C LEU A 238 17.64 2.14 16.37
N LEU A 239 17.41 0.86 16.12
CA LEU A 239 16.11 0.20 16.29
C LEU A 239 15.77 -0.01 17.78
N TYR A 240 16.73 -0.52 18.56
CA TYR A 240 16.57 -0.74 20.00
C TYR A 240 16.23 0.57 20.72
N GLU A 241 17.04 1.60 20.50
CA GLU A 241 16.89 2.87 21.18
C GLU A 241 15.58 3.55 20.81
N ALA A 242 15.08 3.42 19.57
CA ALA A 242 13.81 4.05 19.21
C ALA A 242 12.64 3.50 20.05
N THR A 243 12.58 2.17 20.21
CA THR A 243 11.59 1.52 21.07
C THR A 243 11.84 1.80 22.56
N HIS A 244 13.10 1.84 22.99
CA HIS A 244 13.48 2.17 24.37
C HIS A 244 13.10 3.60 24.76
N ARG A 245 13.30 4.60 23.89
CA ARG A 245 12.86 5.99 24.11
C ARG A 245 11.36 6.09 24.28
N ALA A 246 10.59 5.38 23.43
CA ALA A 246 9.14 5.31 23.57
C ALA A 246 8.73 4.70 24.91
N VAL A 247 9.35 3.59 25.32
CA VAL A 247 9.11 2.98 26.65
C VAL A 247 9.39 3.97 27.79
N ARG A 248 10.58 4.61 27.78
CA ARG A 248 10.97 5.59 28.81
C ARG A 248 10.00 6.76 28.91
N TRP A 249 9.64 7.35 27.77
CA TRP A 249 8.70 8.47 27.75
C TRP A 249 7.29 8.04 28.14
N SER A 250 6.85 6.83 27.78
CA SER A 250 5.57 6.29 28.22
C SER A 250 5.56 6.08 29.74
N GLU A 251 6.67 5.65 30.32
CA GLU A 251 6.78 5.44 31.76
C GLU A 251 6.77 6.77 32.52
N ASP A 252 7.56 7.73 32.04
CA ASP A 252 7.69 9.07 32.60
C ASP A 252 8.08 10.11 31.53
N SER A 253 7.13 11.01 31.22
CA SER A 253 7.31 12.11 30.28
C SER A 253 7.55 13.47 30.96
N SER A 254 7.82 13.49 32.28
CA SER A 254 7.97 14.73 33.05
C SER A 254 9.04 15.67 32.49
N LEU A 255 10.19 15.14 32.05
CA LEU A 255 11.26 15.97 31.47
C LEU A 255 10.91 16.52 30.08
N LEU A 256 10.19 15.76 29.25
CA LEU A 256 9.64 16.28 27.98
C LEU A 256 8.65 17.41 28.25
N SER A 257 7.72 17.19 29.20
CA SER A 257 6.73 18.19 29.61
C SER A 257 7.39 19.45 30.19
N ALA A 258 8.44 19.28 30.99
CA ALA A 258 9.17 20.38 31.60
C ALA A 258 9.92 21.22 30.55
N LEU A 259 10.39 20.60 29.46
CA LEU A 259 10.95 21.32 28.32
C LEU A 259 9.84 22.14 27.62
N ASP A 260 8.86 21.45 27.05
CA ASP A 260 7.69 22.05 26.40
C ASP A 260 6.47 21.11 26.57
N PRO A 261 5.43 21.52 27.32
CA PRO A 261 4.18 20.75 27.43
C PRO A 261 3.52 20.49 26.06
N GLY A 262 3.84 21.32 25.06
CA GLY A 262 3.46 21.17 23.66
C GLY A 262 3.91 19.85 23.02
N LEU A 263 4.92 19.19 23.59
CA LEU A 263 5.40 17.89 23.12
C LEU A 263 4.43 16.76 23.48
N LEU A 264 3.52 16.96 24.43
CA LEU A 264 2.55 15.97 24.92
C LEU A 264 1.11 16.15 24.38
N LEU A 265 0.92 16.91 23.30
CA LEU A 265 -0.40 17.39 22.84
C LEU A 265 -1.29 16.36 22.10
N GLY A 266 -1.18 15.06 22.38
CA GLY A 266 -2.25 14.12 22.03
C GLY A 266 -3.50 14.33 22.87
N GLU A 267 -4.66 13.84 22.41
CA GLU A 267 -5.89 13.81 23.23
C GLU A 267 -5.58 13.23 24.63
N GLY A 268 -5.90 13.99 25.68
CA GLY A 268 -5.64 13.61 27.07
C GLY A 268 -4.20 13.79 27.58
N GLY A 269 -3.34 14.58 26.92
CA GLY A 269 -1.96 14.83 27.38
C GLY A 269 -0.97 13.71 27.03
N ARG A 270 -1.28 12.93 25.99
CA ARG A 270 -0.48 11.79 25.54
C ARG A 270 0.56 12.21 24.49
N PHE A 271 1.73 11.58 24.51
CA PHE A 271 2.76 11.82 23.49
C PHE A 271 2.34 11.22 22.13
N TYR A 272 1.76 12.03 21.25
CA TYR A 272 1.21 11.64 19.94
C TYR A 272 2.28 11.56 18.84
N ARG A 273 3.54 11.28 19.16
CA ARG A 273 4.59 11.19 18.14
C ARG A 273 4.73 9.77 17.63
N GLN A 274 4.92 9.69 16.32
CA GLN A 274 5.04 8.43 15.59
C GLN A 274 6.49 7.93 15.67
N GLU A 275 6.66 6.64 15.46
CA GLU A 275 7.93 5.93 15.44
C GLU A 275 8.94 6.54 14.47
N GLN A 276 8.47 7.11 13.36
CA GLN A 276 9.29 7.80 12.37
C GLN A 276 10.12 8.95 12.97
N THR A 277 9.50 9.77 13.83
CA THR A 277 10.18 10.87 14.50
C THR A 277 11.27 10.35 15.44
N ILE A 278 10.96 9.30 16.22
CA ILE A 278 11.91 8.74 17.18
C ILE A 278 13.07 8.01 16.48
N LEU A 279 12.79 7.27 15.41
CA LEU A 279 13.83 6.62 14.61
C LEU A 279 14.74 7.65 13.92
N THR A 280 14.18 8.78 13.46
CA THR A 280 14.99 9.89 12.91
C THR A 280 15.96 10.41 13.96
N ASP A 281 15.49 10.56 15.18
CA ASP A 281 16.28 10.96 16.35
C ASP A 281 17.42 9.97 16.67
N THR A 282 17.16 8.67 16.58
CA THR A 282 18.17 7.64 16.82
C THR A 282 19.16 7.52 15.66
N LEU A 283 18.75 7.75 14.41
CA LEU A 283 19.65 7.91 13.27
C LEU A 283 20.62 9.05 13.53
N PHE A 284 20.13 10.23 13.91
CA PHE A 284 21.00 11.37 14.19
C PHE A 284 21.91 11.14 15.38
N SER A 285 21.47 10.38 16.38
CA SER A 285 22.33 9.97 17.49
C SER A 285 23.48 9.08 17.00
N CYS A 286 23.19 8.11 16.13
CA CYS A 286 24.18 7.24 15.50
C CYS A 286 25.17 8.02 14.64
N MET A 287 24.67 8.95 13.81
CA MET A 287 25.51 9.79 12.97
C MET A 287 26.45 10.65 13.80
N ALA A 288 25.97 11.21 14.92
CA ALA A 288 26.78 12.04 15.81
C ALA A 288 27.76 11.23 16.67
N GLY A 289 27.50 9.94 16.90
CA GLY A 289 28.20 9.11 17.88
C GLY A 289 27.85 9.46 19.34
N ARG A 290 26.74 10.16 19.56
CA ARG A 290 26.24 10.52 20.88
C ARG A 290 24.74 10.78 20.86
N PRO A 291 24.02 10.64 21.98
CA PRO A 291 22.58 10.91 22.02
C PRO A 291 22.26 12.35 21.61
N VAL A 292 21.33 12.50 20.66
CA VAL A 292 20.72 13.78 20.27
C VAL A 292 19.21 13.61 20.07
N HIS A 293 18.50 14.74 20.08
CA HIS A 293 17.03 14.81 20.01
C HIS A 293 16.52 15.69 18.85
N ARG A 294 17.19 15.65 17.69
CA ARG A 294 16.94 16.56 16.56
C ARG A 294 15.46 16.68 16.17
N ALA A 295 14.83 15.58 15.79
CA ALA A 295 13.47 15.56 15.29
C ALA A 295 12.47 16.00 16.36
N ILE A 296 12.65 15.56 17.61
CA ILE A 296 11.81 16.01 18.73
C ILE A 296 11.99 17.49 19.03
N MET A 297 13.21 18.02 18.92
CA MET A 297 13.46 19.44 19.15
C MET A 297 12.81 20.33 18.08
N TYR A 298 12.65 19.89 16.83
CA TYR A 298 11.88 20.63 15.82
C TYR A 298 10.40 20.81 16.18
N GLU A 299 9.87 20.00 17.09
CA GLU A 299 8.50 20.10 17.57
C GLU A 299 8.31 21.10 18.71
N VAL A 300 9.40 21.65 19.26
CA VAL A 300 9.34 22.71 20.28
C VAL A 300 8.86 23.99 19.61
N LYS A 301 7.65 24.43 19.98
CA LYS A 301 6.99 25.60 19.35
C LYS A 301 7.21 26.89 20.12
N ARG A 302 7.59 26.80 21.39
CA ARG A 302 7.69 27.97 22.27
C ARG A 302 9.12 28.51 22.37
N ASP A 303 9.26 29.81 22.24
CA ASP A 303 10.55 30.49 22.36
C ASP A 303 11.17 30.35 23.76
N ASP A 304 10.35 30.34 24.81
CA ASP A 304 10.83 30.16 26.18
C ASP A 304 11.34 28.74 26.44
N ALA A 305 10.80 27.73 25.76
CA ALA A 305 11.34 26.38 25.78
C ALA A 305 12.70 26.31 25.06
N TRP A 306 12.85 26.98 23.91
CA TRP A 306 14.13 27.13 23.23
C TRP A 306 15.18 27.86 24.08
N ALA A 307 14.78 28.88 24.83
CA ALA A 307 15.69 29.61 25.73
C ALA A 307 16.32 28.70 26.80
N LYS A 308 15.60 27.68 27.29
CA LYS A 308 16.12 26.71 28.30
C LYS A 308 17.32 25.91 27.80
N ILE A 309 17.46 25.74 26.49
CA ILE A 309 18.55 24.96 25.88
C ILE A 309 19.58 25.83 25.13
N GLY A 310 19.55 27.14 25.36
CA GLY A 310 20.50 28.09 24.74
C GLY A 310 20.04 28.68 23.41
N GLY A 311 18.78 28.46 23.01
CA GLY A 311 18.17 29.04 21.82
C GLY A 311 18.15 28.13 20.59
N LYS A 312 17.23 28.41 19.67
CA LYS A 312 17.01 27.62 18.44
C LYS A 312 18.18 27.68 17.47
N GLU A 313 18.71 28.89 17.19
CA GLU A 313 19.80 29.04 16.23
C GLU A 313 21.10 28.36 16.68
N PRO A 314 21.58 28.51 17.94
CA PRO A 314 22.76 27.78 18.40
C PRO A 314 22.58 26.26 18.36
N TYR A 315 21.40 25.76 18.76
CA TYR A 315 21.05 24.34 18.66
C TYR A 315 21.14 23.86 17.21
N GLN A 316 20.47 24.56 16.29
CA GLN A 316 20.42 24.21 14.87
C GLN A 316 21.83 24.14 14.27
N LYS A 317 22.63 25.19 14.49
CA LYS A 317 24.01 25.26 13.99
C LYS A 317 24.87 24.11 14.51
N TYR A 318 24.74 23.78 15.80
CA TYR A 318 25.52 22.71 16.41
C TYR A 318 25.10 21.34 15.89
N ILE A 319 23.80 21.09 15.82
CA ILE A 319 23.24 19.83 15.32
C ILE A 319 23.56 19.63 13.85
N ASP A 320 23.46 20.67 13.01
CA ASP A 320 23.80 20.57 11.60
C ASP A 320 25.26 20.20 11.38
N ALA A 321 26.18 20.83 12.11
CA ALA A 321 27.61 20.50 12.04
C ALA A 321 27.90 19.04 12.44
N MET A 322 27.12 18.46 13.36
CA MET A 322 27.30 17.08 13.79
C MET A 322 26.55 16.05 12.95
N THR A 323 25.63 16.48 12.10
CA THR A 323 24.71 15.56 11.42
C THR A 323 24.59 15.86 9.94
N ILE A 324 24.15 17.06 9.55
CA ILE A 324 23.97 17.44 8.14
C ILE A 324 25.27 17.34 7.37
N ASP A 325 26.36 17.84 7.97
CA ASP A 325 27.69 17.82 7.34
C ASP A 325 28.30 16.42 7.27
N ARG A 326 27.70 15.42 7.94
CA ARG A 326 28.13 14.02 7.91
C ARG A 326 27.48 13.20 6.81
N TRP A 327 26.56 13.78 6.05
CA TRP A 327 26.03 13.11 4.87
C TRP A 327 26.96 13.28 3.68
N TRP A 328 27.08 12.23 2.87
CA TRP A 328 27.69 12.32 1.54
C TRP A 328 26.90 11.52 0.52
N TYR A 329 27.19 11.76 -0.76
CA TYR A 329 26.61 10.99 -1.84
C TYR A 329 27.57 9.90 -2.29
N LYS A 330 27.05 8.69 -2.49
CA LYS A 330 27.75 7.62 -3.18
C LYS A 330 27.15 7.50 -4.58
N THR A 331 28.02 7.46 -5.58
CA THR A 331 27.66 7.05 -6.94
C THR A 331 28.15 5.64 -7.17
N LEU A 332 27.26 4.76 -7.60
CA LEU A 332 27.55 3.41 -8.04
C LEU A 332 27.47 3.34 -9.56
N THR A 333 28.37 2.57 -10.16
CA THR A 333 28.23 2.15 -11.56
C THR A 333 27.55 0.79 -11.55
N LEU A 334 26.30 0.78 -12.01
CA LEU A 334 25.49 -0.41 -12.18
C LEU A 334 25.86 -1.07 -13.51
N ASP A 335 26.06 -2.38 -13.49
CA ASP A 335 26.32 -3.12 -14.71
C ASP A 335 25.09 -3.12 -15.65
N ARG A 336 25.25 -3.62 -16.87
CA ARG A 336 24.17 -3.66 -17.85
C ARG A 336 22.93 -4.41 -17.34
N GLU A 337 23.13 -5.51 -16.60
CA GLU A 337 22.04 -6.34 -16.12
C GLU A 337 21.20 -5.60 -15.07
N GLN A 338 21.88 -4.93 -14.13
CA GLN A 338 21.27 -4.06 -13.14
C GLN A 338 20.63 -2.82 -13.79
N ALA A 339 21.32 -2.18 -14.73
CA ALA A 339 20.84 -1.01 -15.49
C ALA A 339 19.60 -1.32 -16.34
N ASP A 340 19.51 -2.53 -16.91
CA ASP A 340 18.35 -3.03 -17.63
C ASP A 340 17.15 -3.21 -16.71
N PHE A 341 17.39 -3.71 -15.50
CA PHE A 341 16.34 -3.93 -14.50
C PHE A 341 15.75 -2.61 -13.96
N ILE A 342 16.62 -1.67 -13.58
CA ILE A 342 16.18 -0.39 -12.99
C ILE A 342 15.61 0.59 -14.01
N GLY A 343 15.86 0.31 -15.29
CA GLY A 343 15.31 1.03 -16.42
C GLY A 343 15.98 2.35 -16.76
N GLY A 344 16.18 2.54 -18.06
CA GLY A 344 16.79 3.73 -18.65
C GLY A 344 15.76 4.80 -19.04
N GLU A 345 16.27 6.03 -19.24
CA GLU A 345 15.76 7.20 -19.99
C GLU A 345 14.35 7.75 -19.71
N ALA A 346 13.42 7.02 -19.10
CA ALA A 346 11.99 7.35 -19.12
C ALA A 346 11.49 8.31 -18.01
N TRP A 347 12.37 8.84 -17.15
CA TRP A 347 12.04 9.98 -16.31
C TRP A 347 13.01 11.13 -16.57
N PRO A 348 12.56 12.41 -16.62
CA PRO A 348 13.42 13.56 -16.91
C PRO A 348 14.70 13.65 -16.06
N ASP A 349 14.70 13.07 -14.85
CA ASP A 349 15.89 13.02 -13.98
C ASP A 349 16.77 11.78 -14.13
N MET A 350 16.22 10.65 -14.61
CA MET A 350 16.99 9.46 -14.99
C MET A 350 17.63 9.63 -16.37
N ALA A 351 17.18 10.60 -17.17
CA ALA A 351 17.90 11.03 -18.37
C ALA A 351 19.35 11.48 -18.08
N ALA A 352 19.70 11.76 -16.81
CA ALA A 352 21.08 12.03 -16.40
C ALA A 352 21.97 10.77 -16.36
N SER A 353 21.40 9.57 -16.37
CA SER A 353 22.14 8.32 -16.30
C SER A 353 22.27 7.70 -17.70
N VAL A 354 22.80 8.50 -18.63
CA VAL A 354 23.20 8.10 -19.98
C VAL A 354 23.96 6.79 -19.86
N ARG A 355 23.46 5.76 -20.53
CA ARG A 355 24.16 4.49 -20.60
C ARG A 355 25.47 4.71 -21.33
N ASP A 356 26.55 4.19 -20.77
CA ASP A 356 27.83 4.21 -21.48
C ASP A 356 27.81 3.22 -22.67
N GLY A 357 28.89 3.19 -23.46
CA GLY A 357 29.03 2.28 -24.59
C GLY A 357 28.94 0.78 -24.24
N GLU A 358 29.00 0.44 -22.95
CA GLU A 358 28.87 -0.93 -22.41
C GLU A 358 27.47 -1.19 -21.85
N GLY A 359 26.58 -0.20 -21.84
CA GLY A 359 25.23 -0.29 -21.29
C GLY A 359 25.14 -0.11 -19.78
N ARG A 360 26.22 0.32 -19.12
CA ARG A 360 26.25 0.60 -17.67
C ARG A 360 25.63 1.95 -17.38
N THR A 361 25.16 2.14 -16.15
CA THR A 361 24.58 3.43 -15.73
C THR A 361 25.03 3.82 -14.33
N ASN A 362 25.14 5.13 -14.08
CA ASN A 362 25.53 5.65 -12.78
C ASN A 362 24.29 6.00 -11.96
N ALA A 363 24.17 5.40 -10.78
CA ALA A 363 23.12 5.65 -9.81
C ALA A 363 23.71 6.28 -8.56
N SER A 364 23.05 7.30 -8.00
CA SER A 364 23.51 7.94 -6.77
C SER A 364 22.45 7.92 -5.68
N PHE A 365 22.91 7.77 -4.45
CA PHE A 365 22.10 7.89 -3.23
C PHE A 365 22.93 8.53 -2.11
N ARG A 366 22.26 8.96 -1.05
CA ARG A 366 22.88 9.61 0.10
C ARG A 366 23.10 8.62 1.21
N THR A 367 24.22 8.76 1.90
CA THR A 367 24.72 7.80 2.88
C THR A 367 25.43 8.50 4.04
N ALA A 368 25.51 7.81 5.17
CA ALA A 368 26.18 8.26 6.38
C ALA A 368 26.90 7.09 7.08
N THR A 369 27.89 7.41 7.90
CA THR A 369 28.54 6.45 8.81
C THR A 369 27.77 6.53 10.12
N LEU A 370 27.38 5.37 10.64
CA LEU A 370 26.77 5.21 11.94
C LEU A 370 27.86 4.82 12.96
N TYR A 371 27.85 5.52 14.09
CA TYR A 371 28.71 5.26 15.25
C TYR A 371 27.84 4.85 16.43
N GLN A 372 28.39 4.09 17.36
CA GLN A 372 27.69 3.69 18.58
C GLN A 372 27.51 4.91 19.48
N PRO A 373 26.28 5.38 19.75
CA PRO A 373 26.10 6.58 20.55
C PRO A 373 26.43 6.33 22.02
N HIS A 374 27.08 7.31 22.64
CA HIS A 374 27.37 7.29 24.06
C HIS A 374 27.32 8.70 24.67
N ALA A 375 26.68 8.87 25.83
CA ALA A 375 26.60 10.18 26.49
C ALA A 375 27.89 10.51 27.27
N ASN A 376 28.66 9.50 27.68
CA ASN A 376 29.83 9.65 28.56
C ASN A 376 29.45 10.35 29.87
N GLY A 377 28.25 10.08 30.39
CA GLY A 377 27.66 10.78 31.54
C GLY A 377 27.29 12.24 31.29
N GLN A 378 27.37 12.73 30.05
CA GLN A 378 27.15 14.12 29.70
C GLN A 378 26.02 14.27 28.69
N TYR A 379 25.02 15.05 29.09
CA TYR A 379 23.92 15.49 28.23
C TYR A 379 23.95 17.02 28.11
N PRO A 380 24.78 17.58 27.20
CA PRO A 380 24.87 19.02 27.02
C PRO A 380 23.49 19.62 26.69
N MET A 381 23.15 20.74 27.34
CA MET A 381 21.88 21.43 27.07
C MET A 381 21.76 21.88 25.61
N ILE A 382 22.87 22.26 24.96
CA ILE A 382 22.90 22.61 23.53
C ILE A 382 22.50 21.44 22.60
N LEU A 383 22.40 20.21 23.14
CA LEU A 383 21.93 19.00 22.44
C LEU A 383 20.50 18.59 22.81
N GLY A 384 19.80 19.44 23.55
CA GLY A 384 18.48 19.14 24.11
C GLY A 384 18.55 18.61 25.55
N GLY A 385 19.75 18.42 26.12
CA GLY A 385 19.93 17.92 27.47
C GLY A 385 19.47 16.46 27.62
N ARG A 386 19.28 16.02 28.88
CA ARG A 386 18.79 14.68 29.19
C ARG A 386 17.26 14.74 29.20
N LEU A 387 16.61 14.11 28.22
CA LEU A 387 15.14 14.08 28.09
C LEU A 387 14.49 12.83 28.68
N PHE A 388 15.17 12.17 29.62
CA PHE A 388 14.69 10.97 30.27
C PHE A 388 15.03 10.96 31.76
N THR A 389 14.09 10.52 32.58
CA THR A 389 14.35 10.23 33.99
C THR A 389 15.16 8.93 34.14
N ASP A 390 15.42 8.55 35.38
CA ASP A 390 16.06 7.26 35.67
C ASP A 390 15.11 6.10 35.29
N PRO A 391 15.64 4.95 34.81
CA PRO A 391 14.80 3.83 34.39
C PRO A 391 13.83 3.36 35.48
N GLY A 392 12.53 3.36 35.18
CA GLY A 392 11.53 2.74 36.03
C GLY A 392 11.32 1.25 35.71
N PRO A 393 10.34 0.59 36.36
CA PRO A 393 10.08 -0.84 36.21
C PRO A 393 9.85 -1.31 34.77
N LEU A 394 9.12 -0.56 33.95
CA LEU A 394 8.85 -0.91 32.54
C LEU A 394 10.11 -0.80 31.69
N THR A 395 10.89 0.26 31.87
CA THR A 395 12.18 0.41 31.19
C THR A 395 13.14 -0.73 31.57
N LEU A 396 13.18 -1.10 32.86
CA LEU A 396 14.00 -2.23 33.33
C LEU A 396 13.54 -3.57 32.76
N ALA A 397 12.23 -3.82 32.71
CA ALA A 397 11.65 -5.01 32.09
C ALA A 397 11.97 -5.08 30.59
N PHE A 398 11.84 -3.96 29.87
CA PHE A 398 12.21 -3.87 28.46
C PHE A 398 13.67 -4.24 28.23
N ARG A 399 14.60 -3.63 29.00
CA ARG A 399 16.04 -3.94 28.96
C ARG A 399 16.30 -5.42 29.27
N GLN A 400 15.61 -5.97 30.26
CA GLN A 400 15.74 -7.38 30.63
C GLN A 400 15.31 -8.31 29.49
N SER A 401 14.26 -7.95 28.77
CA SER A 401 13.75 -8.74 27.66
C SER A 401 14.78 -8.94 26.53
N PHE A 402 15.70 -7.98 26.32
CA PHE A 402 16.83 -8.13 25.40
C PHE A 402 17.99 -8.94 26.00
N ARG A 403 18.24 -8.81 27.31
CA ARG A 403 19.21 -9.68 28.02
C ARG A 403 18.81 -11.15 27.92
N ASP A 404 17.53 -11.45 28.08
CA ASP A 404 17.02 -12.82 28.06
C ASP A 404 17.10 -13.49 26.67
N LEU A 405 17.32 -12.71 25.59
CA LEU A 405 17.66 -13.27 24.29
C LEU A 405 19.02 -13.99 24.30
N GLY A 406 19.90 -13.71 25.27
CA GLY A 406 21.24 -14.29 25.33
C GLY A 406 22.18 -13.74 24.26
N VAL A 407 21.94 -12.50 23.83
CA VAL A 407 22.71 -11.79 22.79
C VAL A 407 23.71 -10.82 23.41
N PRO A 408 24.78 -10.44 22.68
CA PRO A 408 25.74 -9.44 23.17
C PRO A 408 25.01 -8.17 23.62
N GLN A 409 25.36 -7.69 24.81
CA GLN A 409 24.79 -6.45 25.33
C GLN A 409 25.50 -5.26 24.69
N MET A 410 24.70 -4.32 24.22
CA MET A 410 25.21 -3.04 23.74
C MET A 410 25.71 -2.20 24.92
N PRO A 411 26.76 -1.38 24.72
CA PRO A 411 27.20 -0.43 25.75
C PRO A 411 26.03 0.44 26.24
N ASP A 412 25.84 0.53 27.56
CA ASP A 412 24.84 1.44 28.13
C ASP A 412 25.29 2.89 27.88
N GLN A 413 24.56 3.60 27.03
CA GLN A 413 24.86 4.98 26.66
C GLN A 413 24.95 5.94 27.85
N ASP A 414 24.29 5.60 28.96
CA ASP A 414 24.22 6.40 30.18
C ASP A 414 25.38 6.10 31.16
N ASP A 415 26.11 5.00 30.98
CA ASP A 415 27.19 4.56 31.88
C ASP A 415 28.57 5.07 31.41
N PRO A 416 29.19 6.04 32.09
CA PRO A 416 30.52 6.55 31.71
C PRO A 416 31.59 5.46 31.62
N GLY A 417 31.46 4.38 32.40
CA GLY A 417 32.41 3.26 32.40
C GLY A 417 32.41 2.47 31.08
N GLN A 418 31.39 2.62 30.25
CA GLN A 418 31.23 1.90 28.98
C GLN A 418 31.57 2.75 27.75
N ALA A 419 32.02 4.00 27.94
CA ALA A 419 32.37 4.91 26.84
C ALA A 419 33.47 4.35 25.93
N ALA A 420 34.48 3.69 26.51
CA ALA A 420 35.55 3.06 25.74
C ALA A 420 35.04 1.90 24.88
N ALA A 421 34.10 1.11 25.41
CA ALA A 421 33.48 0.01 24.66
C ALA A 421 32.64 0.56 23.50
N ALA A 422 31.85 1.61 23.72
CA ALA A 422 31.10 2.28 22.66
C ALA A 422 32.01 2.84 21.56
N ASN A 423 33.10 3.52 21.92
CA ASN A 423 34.07 4.05 20.95
C ASN A 423 34.81 2.94 20.17
N ALA A 424 34.94 1.75 20.75
CA ALA A 424 35.56 0.59 20.10
C ALA A 424 34.60 -0.18 19.18
N THR A 425 33.29 0.05 19.28
CA THR A 425 32.30 -0.57 18.39
C THR A 425 32.56 -0.15 16.95
N LYS A 426 32.69 -1.14 16.05
CA LYS A 426 32.95 -0.89 14.63
C LYS A 426 31.81 -0.04 14.03
N PRO A 427 32.14 1.05 13.30
CA PRO A 427 31.13 1.82 12.58
C PRO A 427 30.45 1.00 11.47
N GLU A 428 29.22 1.39 11.16
CA GLU A 428 28.37 0.75 10.16
C GLU A 428 27.91 1.77 9.10
N LEU A 429 27.50 1.30 7.93
CA LEU A 429 27.08 2.18 6.83
C LEU A 429 25.56 2.21 6.68
N PHE A 430 25.03 3.41 6.60
CA PHE A 430 23.62 3.72 6.36
C PHE A 430 23.43 4.29 4.96
N ALA A 431 22.30 4.01 4.32
CA ALA A 431 21.91 4.67 3.08
C ALA A 431 20.41 4.97 3.03
N PHE A 432 20.06 6.07 2.37
CA PHE A 432 18.68 6.31 1.96
C PHE A 432 18.39 5.58 0.65
N THR A 433 17.23 4.93 0.55
CA THR A 433 16.79 4.29 -0.69
C THR A 433 16.39 5.32 -1.74
N ASN A 434 15.80 6.43 -1.33
CA ASN A 434 15.41 7.55 -2.19
C ASN A 434 15.68 8.89 -1.49
N ILE A 435 15.86 9.97 -2.26
CA ILE A 435 15.84 11.35 -1.77
C ILE A 435 15.31 12.27 -2.86
N GLU A 436 14.35 13.10 -2.50
CA GLU A 436 13.97 14.29 -3.26
C GLU A 436 14.94 15.45 -2.97
N TYR A 437 15.58 15.99 -4.00
CA TYR A 437 16.44 17.17 -3.88
C TYR A 437 16.14 18.16 -5.00
N GLY A 438 15.33 19.17 -4.67
CA GLY A 438 14.83 20.14 -5.65
C GLY A 438 14.06 19.41 -6.76
N ASP A 439 14.43 19.66 -8.02
CA ASP A 439 13.79 19.02 -9.17
C ASP A 439 14.28 17.59 -9.45
N ARG A 440 15.15 17.00 -8.62
CA ARG A 440 15.76 15.68 -8.87
C ARG A 440 15.36 14.63 -7.84
N PHE A 441 14.90 13.48 -8.32
CA PHE A 441 14.66 12.30 -7.48
C PHE A 441 15.80 11.28 -7.59
N ARG A 442 16.68 11.22 -6.57
CA ARG A 442 17.83 10.30 -6.54
C ARG A 442 17.47 9.02 -5.79
N GLY A 443 18.06 7.90 -6.16
CA GLY A 443 17.82 6.60 -5.52
C GLY A 443 16.47 5.96 -5.83
N GLY A 444 15.52 6.67 -6.46
CA GLY A 444 14.16 6.21 -6.73
C GLY A 444 13.98 4.86 -7.44
N TRP A 445 15.04 4.36 -8.06
CA TRP A 445 15.08 3.02 -8.63
C TRP A 445 15.15 1.90 -7.58
N LEU A 446 15.69 2.15 -6.38
CA LEU A 446 15.69 1.19 -5.27
C LEU A 446 14.30 1.10 -4.65
N GLU A 447 13.80 2.25 -4.19
CA GLU A 447 12.47 2.39 -3.64
C GLU A 447 11.91 3.74 -4.08
N SER A 448 10.60 3.81 -4.33
CA SER A 448 9.95 5.07 -4.65
C SER A 448 8.54 5.13 -4.07
N THR A 449 8.06 6.35 -3.88
CA THR A 449 6.68 6.61 -3.48
C THR A 449 5.71 6.66 -4.65
N TRP A 450 4.42 6.51 -4.33
CA TRP A 450 3.31 6.61 -5.27
C TRP A 450 3.37 7.89 -6.09
N LEU A 451 3.66 9.01 -5.43
CA LEU A 451 3.67 10.34 -6.04
C LEU A 451 4.66 10.44 -7.21
N PHE A 452 5.83 9.81 -7.10
CA PHE A 452 6.90 9.97 -8.08
C PHE A 452 6.84 8.91 -9.19
N TYR A 453 6.57 7.65 -8.85
CA TYR A 453 6.61 6.54 -9.82
C TYR A 453 5.23 5.94 -10.04
N GLY A 454 4.59 5.47 -8.98
CA GLY A 454 3.37 4.68 -9.09
C GLY A 454 2.26 5.36 -9.90
N ARG A 455 2.02 6.66 -9.66
CA ARG A 455 0.97 7.43 -10.35
C ARG A 455 1.15 7.54 -11.86
N ASN A 456 2.33 7.24 -12.38
CA ASN A 456 2.64 7.28 -13.81
C ASN A 456 2.53 5.91 -14.49
N GLY A 457 2.06 4.88 -13.76
CA GLY A 457 1.78 3.55 -14.30
C GLY A 457 2.90 2.54 -14.12
N TYR A 458 4.04 2.94 -13.56
CA TYR A 458 5.20 2.06 -13.34
C TYR A 458 4.91 0.86 -12.41
N TRP A 459 3.85 0.93 -11.60
CA TRP A 459 3.52 -0.17 -10.68
C TRP A 459 2.31 -0.99 -11.13
N ASN A 460 1.72 -0.66 -12.28
CA ASN A 460 0.55 -1.38 -12.74
C ASN A 460 0.94 -2.77 -13.29
N LYS A 461 0.49 -3.83 -12.60
CA LYS A 461 0.85 -5.22 -12.96
C LYS A 461 0.42 -5.61 -14.37
N ALA A 462 -0.73 -5.12 -14.83
CA ALA A 462 -1.28 -5.51 -16.11
C ALA A 462 -0.61 -4.80 -17.29
N MET A 463 0.08 -3.69 -17.04
CA MET A 463 0.75 -2.92 -18.08
C MET A 463 2.14 -3.46 -18.43
N ASN A 464 2.68 -4.37 -17.61
CA ASN A 464 4.03 -4.95 -17.71
C ASN A 464 5.08 -3.89 -18.11
N PRO A 465 5.24 -2.82 -17.32
CA PRO A 465 6.22 -1.79 -17.65
C PRO A 465 7.61 -2.42 -17.74
N ARG A 466 8.36 -2.06 -18.79
CA ARG A 466 9.72 -2.58 -19.01
C ARG A 466 10.68 -2.26 -17.85
N HIS A 467 10.33 -1.28 -17.03
CA HIS A 467 11.18 -0.65 -16.04
C HIS A 467 10.38 -0.41 -14.77
N THR A 468 10.87 -0.92 -13.65
CA THR A 468 10.29 -0.68 -12.34
C THR A 468 11.41 -0.43 -11.33
N ASN A 469 11.09 0.33 -10.30
CA ASN A 469 11.85 0.36 -9.06
C ASN A 469 11.79 -1.01 -8.37
N LEU A 470 12.73 -1.31 -7.47
CA LEU A 470 12.75 -2.60 -6.77
C LEU A 470 11.61 -2.70 -5.73
N MET A 471 11.28 -1.58 -5.08
CA MET A 471 10.25 -1.48 -4.03
C MET A 471 9.35 -0.27 -4.26
N GLY A 472 8.04 -0.43 -4.17
CA GLY A 472 7.09 0.70 -4.16
C GLY A 472 6.48 0.91 -2.78
N HIS A 473 6.23 2.16 -2.41
CA HIS A 473 5.49 2.53 -1.20
C HIS A 473 4.33 3.49 -1.54
N VAL A 474 3.09 3.13 -1.17
CA VAL A 474 1.91 4.01 -1.33
C VAL A 474 1.87 5.11 -0.24
N HIS A 475 2.94 5.90 -0.20
CA HIS A 475 3.14 6.98 0.76
C HIS A 475 2.79 8.36 0.20
N ALA A 476 2.20 9.18 1.07
CA ALA A 476 1.92 10.62 0.93
C ALA A 476 1.07 11.07 -0.29
N HIS A 477 0.47 12.27 -0.15
CA HIS A 477 -0.26 12.97 -1.21
C HIS A 477 -1.32 12.14 -1.94
N LEU A 478 -1.94 11.21 -1.21
CA LEU A 478 -3.08 10.45 -1.69
C LEU A 478 -4.33 11.36 -1.60
N GLY A 479 -5.31 11.12 -2.47
CA GLY A 479 -6.57 11.87 -2.43
C GLY A 479 -7.27 11.77 -1.06
N SER A 480 -8.26 12.63 -0.81
CA SER A 480 -8.90 12.83 0.51
C SER A 480 -9.81 11.68 0.99
N SER A 481 -9.31 10.44 0.97
CA SER A 481 -10.04 9.23 1.38
C SER A 481 -9.28 8.46 2.46
N ASP A 482 -10.01 7.96 3.46
CA ASP A 482 -9.51 7.07 4.50
C ASP A 482 -9.01 5.72 3.93
N ASP A 483 -9.48 5.36 2.73
CA ASP A 483 -9.11 4.14 2.01
C ASP A 483 -8.27 4.41 0.76
N SER A 484 -7.69 5.61 0.65
CA SER A 484 -6.90 6.05 -0.51
C SER A 484 -5.78 5.07 -0.89
N LYS A 485 -5.09 4.48 0.10
CA LYS A 485 -4.08 3.44 -0.12
C LYS A 485 -4.68 2.18 -0.77
N VAL A 486 -5.85 1.75 -0.32
CA VAL A 486 -6.55 0.59 -0.88
C VAL A 486 -7.01 0.88 -2.31
N HIS A 487 -7.56 2.07 -2.56
CA HIS A 487 -7.93 2.50 -3.90
C HIS A 487 -6.73 2.42 -4.85
N VAL A 488 -5.59 3.01 -4.50
CA VAL A 488 -4.38 2.91 -5.33
C VAL A 488 -4.07 1.45 -5.65
N LEU A 489 -3.96 0.58 -4.63
CA LEU A 489 -3.62 -0.83 -4.81
C LEU A 489 -4.62 -1.58 -5.70
N GLN A 490 -5.91 -1.24 -5.67
CA GLN A 490 -6.91 -1.76 -6.60
C GLN A 490 -6.60 -1.39 -8.04
N HIS A 491 -6.34 -0.10 -8.31
CA HIS A 491 -6.14 0.41 -9.67
C HIS A 491 -4.84 -0.06 -10.32
N ILE A 492 -3.79 -0.34 -9.52
CA ILE A 492 -2.52 -0.86 -10.03
C ILE A 492 -2.44 -2.40 -10.05
N GLY A 493 -3.53 -3.11 -9.73
CA GLY A 493 -3.57 -4.58 -9.79
C GLY A 493 -2.84 -5.29 -8.65
N TRP A 494 -2.56 -4.58 -7.56
CA TRP A 494 -1.93 -5.14 -6.36
C TRP A 494 -2.95 -5.60 -5.31
N HIS A 495 -4.22 -5.25 -5.48
CA HIS A 495 -5.34 -5.82 -4.73
C HIS A 495 -5.76 -7.17 -5.30
N ASN A 496 -6.05 -8.14 -4.42
CA ASN A 496 -6.48 -9.49 -4.81
C ASN A 496 -7.97 -9.65 -4.50
N TRP A 497 -8.82 -9.58 -5.53
CA TRP A 497 -10.27 -9.65 -5.40
C TRP A 497 -10.76 -10.99 -4.86
N HIS A 498 -10.12 -12.11 -5.23
CA HIS A 498 -10.47 -13.43 -4.70
C HIS A 498 -10.17 -13.54 -3.21
N LEU A 499 -9.05 -12.98 -2.76
CA LEU A 499 -8.72 -12.90 -1.34
C LEU A 499 -9.69 -11.97 -0.59
N ALA A 500 -10.04 -10.83 -1.18
CA ALA A 500 -11.02 -9.90 -0.60
C ALA A 500 -12.38 -10.59 -0.40
N ALA A 501 -12.84 -11.37 -1.38
CA ALA A 501 -14.05 -12.19 -1.26
C ALA A 501 -13.95 -13.22 -0.14
N ALA A 502 -12.80 -13.87 0.03
CA ALA A 502 -12.59 -14.84 1.12
C ALA A 502 -12.61 -14.15 2.50
N LEU A 503 -11.99 -12.98 2.62
CA LEU A 503 -11.94 -12.19 3.86
C LEU A 503 -13.31 -11.65 4.26
N ALA A 504 -14.11 -11.24 3.27
CA ALA A 504 -15.42 -10.64 3.46
C ALA A 504 -16.56 -11.68 3.62
N GLY A 505 -16.25 -12.98 3.62
CA GLY A 505 -17.25 -14.05 3.76
C GLY A 505 -18.03 -14.38 2.48
N GLY A 506 -17.64 -13.80 1.34
CA GLY A 506 -18.20 -14.10 0.03
C GLY A 506 -17.94 -13.02 -1.01
N PRO A 507 -18.11 -13.32 -2.31
CA PRO A 507 -17.85 -12.37 -3.40
C PRO A 507 -18.82 -11.18 -3.41
N ALA A 508 -19.95 -11.28 -2.72
CA ALA A 508 -20.91 -10.19 -2.59
C ALA A 508 -20.47 -9.08 -1.66
N HIS A 509 -19.51 -9.32 -0.75
CA HIS A 509 -19.11 -8.37 0.30
C HIS A 509 -17.75 -7.70 0.03
N MET A 510 -17.07 -8.02 -1.06
CA MET A 510 -15.70 -7.55 -1.28
C MET A 510 -15.59 -6.10 -1.79
N PHE A 511 -16.69 -5.53 -2.30
CA PHE A 511 -16.71 -4.17 -2.81
C PHE A 511 -17.06 -3.16 -1.71
N PHE A 512 -16.58 -1.93 -1.82
CA PHE A 512 -16.90 -0.86 -0.90
C PHE A 512 -18.41 -0.62 -0.77
N ALA A 513 -19.15 -0.75 -1.89
CA ALA A 513 -20.61 -0.64 -1.90
C ALA A 513 -21.35 -1.67 -1.03
N THR A 514 -20.67 -2.76 -0.65
CA THR A 514 -21.29 -3.95 -0.06
C THR A 514 -20.62 -4.49 1.19
N GLN A 515 -19.39 -4.07 1.48
CA GLN A 515 -18.58 -4.62 2.58
C GLN A 515 -19.20 -4.43 3.97
N GLN A 516 -20.03 -3.39 4.15
CA GLN A 516 -20.73 -3.09 5.41
C GLN A 516 -22.24 -3.40 5.32
N ASP A 517 -22.68 -4.03 4.23
CA ASP A 517 -24.09 -4.32 4.02
C ASP A 517 -24.43 -5.74 4.46
N GLU A 518 -25.21 -5.87 5.54
CA GLU A 518 -25.74 -7.15 6.01
C GLU A 518 -26.59 -7.88 4.95
N HIS A 519 -27.09 -7.14 3.96
CA HIS A 519 -27.87 -7.62 2.84
C HIS A 519 -27.14 -7.44 1.50
N ALA A 520 -25.81 -7.48 1.47
CA ALA A 520 -24.99 -7.29 0.27
C ALA A 520 -25.46 -8.11 -0.96
N LEU A 521 -25.82 -9.38 -0.73
CA LEU A 521 -26.39 -10.25 -1.78
C LEU A 521 -27.68 -9.68 -2.37
N MET A 522 -28.58 -9.16 -1.52
CA MET A 522 -29.83 -8.53 -1.94
C MET A 522 -29.60 -7.18 -2.62
N THR A 523 -28.56 -6.45 -2.20
CA THR A 523 -28.17 -5.19 -2.82
C THR A 523 -27.68 -5.41 -4.24
N LEU A 524 -26.78 -6.37 -4.44
CA LEU A 524 -26.27 -6.70 -5.78
C LEU A 524 -27.27 -7.51 -6.62
N SER A 525 -28.25 -8.19 -6.01
CA SER A 525 -29.31 -8.87 -6.77
C SER A 525 -30.30 -7.93 -7.41
N ARG A 526 -30.33 -6.64 -7.03
CA ARG A 526 -31.12 -5.60 -7.71
C ARG A 526 -30.41 -5.02 -8.95
N GLY A 527 -29.24 -5.55 -9.29
CA GLY A 527 -28.46 -5.16 -10.46
C GLY A 527 -27.49 -4.01 -10.21
N VAL A 528 -26.61 -3.80 -11.19
CA VAL A 528 -25.65 -2.69 -11.24
C VAL A 528 -25.94 -1.88 -12.50
N ILE A 529 -26.25 -0.58 -12.37
CA ILE A 529 -26.45 0.28 -13.53
C ILE A 529 -25.10 0.82 -13.99
N ALA A 530 -24.79 0.68 -15.27
CA ALA A 530 -23.55 1.15 -15.89
C ALA A 530 -23.83 1.78 -17.25
N TYR A 531 -22.96 2.68 -17.72
CA TYR A 531 -22.99 3.10 -19.13
C TYR A 531 -22.38 2.03 -20.02
N ALA A 532 -23.00 1.77 -21.16
CA ALA A 532 -22.45 0.87 -22.17
C ALA A 532 -21.08 1.38 -22.68
N PRO A 533 -20.18 0.47 -23.10
CA PRO A 533 -18.91 0.87 -23.70
C PRO A 533 -19.09 1.87 -24.86
N GLY A 534 -18.35 2.98 -24.82
CA GLY A 534 -18.39 4.04 -25.85
C GLY A 534 -19.37 5.18 -25.60
N VAL A 535 -20.30 5.06 -24.64
CA VAL A 535 -21.21 6.17 -24.26
C VAL A 535 -20.46 7.27 -23.52
N ILE A 536 -19.52 6.89 -22.66
CA ILE A 536 -18.55 7.82 -22.06
C ILE A 536 -17.31 7.78 -22.94
N HIS A 537 -16.99 8.91 -23.57
CA HIS A 537 -15.94 9.03 -24.57
C HIS A 537 -15.19 10.36 -24.45
N TYR A 538 -14.02 10.46 -25.09
CA TYR A 538 -13.13 11.62 -25.02
C TYR A 538 -13.70 12.96 -25.52
N GLY A 539 -14.84 12.91 -26.20
CA GLY A 539 -15.55 14.09 -26.73
C GLY A 539 -16.42 14.78 -25.67
N LEU A 540 -16.66 14.15 -24.53
CA LEU A 540 -17.42 14.76 -23.44
C LEU A 540 -16.60 15.83 -22.73
N THR A 541 -17.18 17.02 -22.61
CA THR A 541 -16.67 18.04 -21.69
C THR A 541 -16.77 17.55 -20.25
N ARG A 542 -15.98 18.14 -19.34
CA ARG A 542 -16.09 17.84 -17.90
C ARG A 542 -17.52 18.05 -17.38
N SER A 543 -18.22 19.07 -17.88
CA SER A 543 -19.62 19.31 -17.50
C SER A 543 -20.53 18.17 -17.94
N GLN A 544 -20.46 17.74 -19.21
CA GLN A 544 -21.29 16.64 -19.71
C GLN A 544 -20.99 15.32 -18.99
N TYR A 545 -19.72 15.05 -18.66
CA TYR A 545 -19.34 13.91 -17.83
C TYR A 545 -19.99 13.98 -16.44
N LEU A 546 -19.96 15.14 -15.78
CA LEU A 546 -20.62 15.33 -14.48
C LEU A 546 -22.15 15.17 -14.58
N ASP A 547 -22.78 15.65 -15.66
CA ASP A 547 -24.20 15.39 -15.94
C ASP A 547 -24.49 13.89 -16.07
N ALA A 548 -23.62 13.16 -16.78
CA ALA A 548 -23.74 11.72 -16.95
C ALA A 548 -23.62 10.97 -15.61
N VAL A 549 -22.71 11.42 -14.74
CA VAL A 549 -22.53 10.88 -13.37
C VAL A 549 -23.75 11.11 -12.51
N GLU A 550 -24.29 12.34 -12.49
CA GLU A 550 -25.51 12.66 -11.74
C GLU A 550 -26.71 11.85 -12.26
N ALA A 551 -26.87 11.75 -13.58
CA ALA A 551 -27.93 10.96 -14.19
C ALA A 551 -27.83 9.47 -13.85
N LEU A 552 -26.62 8.89 -13.90
CA LEU A 552 -26.41 7.50 -13.52
C LEU A 552 -26.80 7.24 -12.06
N ALA A 553 -26.38 8.12 -11.16
CA ALA A 553 -26.74 8.02 -9.74
C ALA A 553 -28.26 8.10 -9.53
N GLN A 554 -28.94 9.00 -10.25
CA GLN A 554 -30.40 9.10 -10.18
C GLN A 554 -31.11 7.86 -10.74
N VAL A 555 -30.66 7.32 -11.88
CA VAL A 555 -31.20 6.08 -12.47
C VAL A 555 -31.00 4.90 -11.52
N ALA A 556 -29.81 4.76 -10.93
CA ALA A 556 -29.51 3.72 -9.95
C ALA A 556 -30.44 3.81 -8.73
N VAL A 557 -30.66 5.01 -8.18
CA VAL A 557 -31.60 5.22 -7.06
C VAL A 557 -33.05 4.94 -7.47
N ALA A 558 -33.48 5.37 -8.67
CA ALA A 558 -34.83 5.10 -9.17
C ALA A 558 -35.13 3.60 -9.27
N LEU A 559 -34.14 2.82 -9.70
CA LEU A 559 -34.25 1.37 -9.87
C LEU A 559 -33.80 0.58 -8.63
N ASN A 560 -33.40 1.27 -7.55
CA ASN A 560 -32.90 0.67 -6.31
C ASN A 560 -31.71 -0.30 -6.55
N ALA A 561 -30.83 0.12 -7.46
CA ALA A 561 -29.65 -0.60 -7.92
C ALA A 561 -28.36 0.13 -7.49
N VAL A 562 -27.21 -0.50 -7.71
CA VAL A 562 -25.89 0.11 -7.46
C VAL A 562 -25.42 0.84 -8.73
N ALA A 563 -24.84 2.03 -8.60
CA ALA A 563 -24.23 2.72 -9.75
C ALA A 563 -22.79 2.21 -9.96
N ALA A 564 -22.43 1.76 -11.16
CA ALA A 564 -21.02 1.61 -11.53
C ALA A 564 -20.51 2.96 -12.04
N TRP A 565 -19.77 3.68 -11.22
CA TRP A 565 -19.26 5.00 -11.59
C TRP A 565 -18.53 4.92 -12.93
N PRO A 566 -18.88 5.79 -13.90
CA PRO A 566 -18.31 5.68 -15.23
C PRO A 566 -16.83 6.05 -15.16
N PRO A 567 -15.91 5.20 -15.64
CA PRO A 567 -14.56 5.65 -15.87
C PRO A 567 -14.60 6.76 -16.93
N ALA A 568 -13.84 7.82 -16.70
CA ALA A 568 -13.60 8.82 -17.73
C ALA A 568 -12.75 8.21 -18.84
N ASP A 569 -12.98 8.65 -20.07
CA ASP A 569 -12.08 8.34 -21.18
C ASP A 569 -10.75 9.06 -20.93
N CYS A 570 -9.66 8.30 -20.86
CA CYS A 570 -8.32 8.80 -20.58
C CYS A 570 -7.80 9.80 -21.64
N SER A 571 -8.46 9.93 -22.79
CA SER A 571 -8.15 10.90 -23.85
C SER A 571 -8.95 12.20 -23.75
N SER A 572 -9.79 12.37 -22.73
CA SER A 572 -10.58 13.60 -22.52
C SER A 572 -9.68 14.78 -22.14
N ASP A 573 -9.93 15.98 -22.69
CA ASP A 573 -9.07 17.16 -22.43
C ASP A 573 -8.93 17.52 -20.95
N TRP A 574 -9.99 17.30 -20.17
CA TRP A 574 -10.02 17.62 -18.75
C TRP A 574 -9.31 16.56 -17.88
N VAL A 575 -9.07 15.37 -18.44
CA VAL A 575 -8.29 14.28 -17.81
C VAL A 575 -6.79 14.44 -18.10
N LEU A 576 -6.46 15.04 -19.25
CA LEU A 576 -5.09 15.22 -19.71
C LEU A 576 -4.39 16.41 -19.03
N THR A 577 -3.06 16.30 -18.89
CA THR A 577 -2.19 17.44 -18.61
C THR A 577 -2.17 18.41 -19.80
N GLU A 578 -1.58 19.60 -19.62
CA GLU A 578 -1.46 20.58 -20.70
C GLU A 578 -0.72 20.02 -21.92
N SER A 579 0.36 19.28 -21.72
CA SER A 579 1.09 18.60 -22.81
C SER A 579 0.26 17.49 -23.46
N GLY A 580 -0.52 16.75 -22.67
CA GLY A 580 -1.40 15.69 -23.17
C GLY A 580 -2.50 16.19 -24.09
N ARG A 581 -3.05 17.39 -23.84
CA ARG A 581 -4.15 17.98 -24.65
C ARG A 581 -3.77 18.23 -26.11
N ASN A 582 -2.48 18.38 -26.40
CA ASN A 582 -1.99 18.61 -27.75
C ASN A 582 -1.81 17.30 -28.55
N LEU A 583 -2.03 16.13 -27.94
CA LEU A 583 -1.95 14.83 -28.62
C LEU A 583 -3.19 14.58 -29.49
N THR A 584 -3.01 13.82 -30.56
CA THR A 584 -4.12 13.37 -31.40
C THR A 584 -5.01 12.40 -30.63
N LYS A 585 -6.34 12.58 -30.74
CA LYS A 585 -7.34 11.76 -30.05
C LYS A 585 -7.94 10.68 -30.98
N PRO A 586 -8.27 9.49 -30.46
CA PRO A 586 -7.96 9.01 -29.11
C PRO A 586 -6.44 8.89 -28.89
N VAL A 587 -5.99 9.21 -27.69
CA VAL A 587 -4.56 9.21 -27.34
C VAL A 587 -4.07 7.76 -27.31
N ARG A 588 -2.95 7.51 -27.98
CA ARG A 588 -2.23 6.24 -27.83
C ARG A 588 -1.48 6.27 -26.50
N HIS A 589 -1.99 5.57 -25.50
CA HIS A 589 -1.38 5.52 -24.18
C HIS A 589 -0.05 4.75 -24.18
N THR A 590 0.86 5.13 -23.28
CA THR A 590 2.15 4.49 -23.01
C THR A 590 2.47 4.62 -21.54
N VAL A 591 3.32 3.75 -20.99
CA VAL A 591 3.94 3.94 -19.67
C VAL A 591 5.35 4.53 -19.86
N PRO A 592 5.73 5.61 -19.16
CA PRO A 592 4.90 6.37 -18.22
C PRO A 592 3.80 7.19 -18.91
N TRP A 593 2.64 7.30 -18.27
CA TRP A 593 1.53 8.11 -18.79
C TRP A 593 1.57 9.56 -18.30
N VAL A 594 2.70 10.24 -18.52
CA VAL A 594 2.91 11.64 -18.09
C VAL A 594 1.91 12.64 -18.69
N HIS A 595 1.18 12.24 -19.74
CA HIS A 595 0.10 13.01 -20.34
C HIS A 595 -1.22 12.96 -19.54
N LEU A 596 -1.37 12.05 -18.57
CA LEU A 596 -2.54 11.96 -17.69
C LEU A 596 -2.35 12.81 -16.44
N ASN A 597 -3.40 13.53 -16.02
CA ASN A 597 -3.39 14.30 -14.78
C ASN A 597 -3.70 13.41 -13.56
N THR A 598 -2.74 12.55 -13.19
CA THR A 598 -2.90 11.59 -12.10
C THR A 598 -2.58 12.12 -10.71
N ARG A 599 -2.16 13.38 -10.61
CA ARG A 599 -1.88 14.01 -9.32
C ARG A 599 -3.16 14.31 -8.55
N HIS A 600 -4.21 14.75 -9.26
CA HIS A 600 -5.44 15.23 -8.63
C HIS A 600 -6.72 14.78 -9.33
N ILE A 601 -6.68 14.38 -10.62
CA ILE A 601 -7.90 14.19 -11.39
C ILE A 601 -8.25 12.72 -11.56
N VAL A 602 -7.35 11.91 -12.10
CA VAL A 602 -7.71 10.51 -12.42
C VAL A 602 -6.72 9.49 -11.90
N GLN A 603 -7.21 8.26 -11.76
CA GLN A 603 -6.42 7.09 -11.50
C GLN A 603 -6.54 6.12 -12.68
N GLY A 604 -5.43 5.85 -13.35
CA GLY A 604 -5.39 4.88 -14.46
C GLY A 604 -5.48 3.44 -13.97
N PHE A 605 -6.31 2.62 -14.63
CA PHE A 605 -6.45 1.18 -14.40
C PHE A 605 -6.82 0.44 -15.69
N GLY A 606 -6.70 -0.88 -15.73
CA GLY A 606 -7.05 -1.70 -16.89
C GLY A 606 -6.19 -2.96 -16.99
N GLN A 607 -6.50 -3.84 -17.94
CA GLN A 607 -5.79 -5.11 -18.15
C GLN A 607 -4.62 -5.01 -19.16
N SER A 608 -4.52 -3.88 -19.87
CA SER A 608 -3.42 -3.56 -20.78
C SER A 608 -3.44 -2.08 -21.12
N VAL A 609 -2.36 -1.57 -21.74
CA VAL A 609 -2.26 -0.15 -22.13
C VAL A 609 -3.35 0.24 -23.13
N ASP A 610 -3.75 -0.70 -24.00
CA ASP A 610 -4.82 -0.49 -24.98
C ASP A 610 -6.22 -0.50 -24.35
N GLN A 611 -6.34 -0.99 -23.12
CA GLN A 611 -7.59 -1.05 -22.34
C GLN A 611 -7.55 -0.09 -21.14
N LEU A 612 -6.69 0.92 -21.17
CA LEU A 612 -6.54 1.88 -20.09
C LEU A 612 -7.83 2.69 -19.90
N LYS A 613 -8.33 2.68 -18.67
CA LYS A 613 -9.48 3.45 -18.18
C LYS A 613 -9.02 4.39 -17.06
N CYS A 614 -9.77 5.46 -16.83
CA CYS A 614 -9.40 6.50 -15.87
C CYS A 614 -10.55 6.75 -14.89
N ASP A 615 -10.44 6.25 -13.67
CA ASP A 615 -11.40 6.57 -12.61
C ASP A 615 -11.16 7.99 -12.11
N TRP A 616 -12.22 8.79 -12.01
CA TRP A 616 -12.13 10.13 -11.44
C TRP A 616 -11.96 10.05 -9.91
N SER A 617 -10.89 10.66 -9.39
CA SER A 617 -10.51 10.65 -7.97
C SER A 617 -11.63 11.15 -7.04
N GLY A 618 -12.53 12.00 -7.55
CA GLY A 618 -13.70 12.50 -6.81
C GLY A 618 -14.60 11.39 -6.26
N PHE A 619 -14.60 10.21 -6.87
CA PHE A 619 -15.36 9.04 -6.40
C PHE A 619 -14.74 8.35 -5.19
N PHE A 620 -13.48 8.63 -4.84
CA PHE A 620 -12.80 7.92 -3.75
C PHE A 620 -13.30 8.32 -2.36
N THR A 621 -14.16 9.33 -2.26
CA THR A 621 -14.74 9.73 -0.98
C THR A 621 -15.71 8.69 -0.44
N TYR A 622 -15.70 8.49 0.88
CA TYR A 622 -16.50 7.48 1.58
C TYR A 622 -17.96 7.46 1.14
N GLY A 623 -18.62 8.63 1.07
CA GLY A 623 -20.05 8.71 0.72
C GLY A 623 -20.38 8.36 -0.73
N CYS A 624 -19.40 8.30 -1.63
CA CYS A 624 -19.62 7.91 -3.03
C CYS A 624 -19.54 6.41 -3.26
N THR A 625 -18.76 5.68 -2.46
CA THR A 625 -18.63 4.22 -2.55
C THR A 625 -19.39 3.49 -1.45
N ARG A 626 -19.67 4.12 -0.31
CA ARG A 626 -20.39 3.54 0.84
C ARG A 626 -21.61 4.38 1.22
N ASN A 627 -22.69 3.71 1.61
CA ASN A 627 -23.85 4.38 2.20
C ASN A 627 -24.58 3.47 3.17
N ASN A 628 -24.32 3.68 4.46
CA ASN A 628 -24.86 2.88 5.55
C ASN A 628 -26.36 3.11 5.76
N ASN A 629 -26.94 4.13 5.11
CA ASN A 629 -28.37 4.50 5.18
C ASN A 629 -29.19 4.01 3.96
N LEU A 630 -28.68 3.01 3.23
CA LEU A 630 -29.41 2.00 2.44
C LEU A 630 -30.00 2.30 1.04
N GLN A 631 -29.72 3.39 0.31
CA GLN A 631 -30.25 3.48 -1.08
C GLN A 631 -29.33 4.05 -2.17
N GLY A 632 -28.33 4.88 -1.87
CA GLY A 632 -27.43 5.40 -2.90
C GLY A 632 -25.99 4.94 -2.66
N ARG A 633 -25.43 4.12 -3.55
CA ARG A 633 -24.05 3.63 -3.43
C ARG A 633 -23.47 3.37 -4.81
N GLY A 634 -22.15 3.46 -4.91
CA GLY A 634 -21.46 3.24 -6.18
C GLY A 634 -20.28 2.28 -6.08
N LEU A 635 -20.01 1.59 -7.18
CA LEU A 635 -18.78 0.85 -7.44
C LEU A 635 -17.86 1.75 -8.24
N LEU A 636 -16.57 1.78 -7.90
CA LEU A 636 -15.55 2.36 -8.77
C LEU A 636 -15.46 1.58 -10.09
N GLY A 637 -14.93 2.19 -11.15
CA GLY A 637 -14.74 1.51 -12.43
C GLY A 637 -13.88 0.26 -12.28
N VAL A 638 -12.82 0.32 -11.45
CA VAL A 638 -11.99 -0.85 -11.14
C VAL A 638 -12.74 -1.96 -10.38
N GLU A 639 -13.67 -1.60 -9.50
CA GLU A 639 -14.53 -2.57 -8.79
C GLU A 639 -15.52 -3.22 -9.75
N PHE A 640 -16.07 -2.42 -10.67
CA PHE A 640 -17.01 -2.92 -11.68
C PHE A 640 -16.34 -3.88 -12.66
N ASP A 641 -15.12 -3.58 -13.12
CA ASP A 641 -14.35 -4.51 -13.96
C ASP A 641 -14.09 -5.84 -13.24
N ALA A 642 -13.74 -5.79 -11.95
CA ALA A 642 -13.57 -7.01 -11.13
C ALA A 642 -14.87 -7.80 -10.96
N LEU A 643 -16.01 -7.11 -10.83
CA LEU A 643 -17.33 -7.75 -10.80
C LEU A 643 -17.62 -8.49 -12.11
N LEU A 644 -17.36 -7.86 -13.26
CA LEU A 644 -17.56 -8.45 -14.57
C LEU A 644 -16.69 -9.70 -14.77
N GLU A 645 -15.42 -9.62 -14.36
CA GLU A 645 -14.46 -10.74 -14.43
C GLU A 645 -14.92 -11.93 -13.58
N LEU A 646 -15.27 -11.71 -12.32
CA LEU A 646 -15.73 -12.77 -11.41
C LEU A 646 -16.96 -13.51 -11.91
N LYS A 647 -17.81 -12.81 -12.67
CA LYS A 647 -19.03 -13.38 -13.20
C LYS A 647 -18.84 -14.12 -14.51
N ALA A 648 -17.66 -14.01 -15.12
CA ALA A 648 -17.49 -14.24 -16.55
C ALA A 648 -18.64 -13.57 -17.33
N ALA A 649 -19.11 -12.41 -16.85
CA ALA A 649 -20.24 -11.69 -17.43
C ALA A 649 -19.76 -11.07 -18.73
N ALA A 650 -19.73 -11.88 -19.78
CA ALA A 650 -19.46 -11.46 -21.15
C ALA A 650 -20.66 -10.74 -21.78
N HIS A 651 -21.76 -10.56 -21.05
CA HIS A 651 -22.95 -9.89 -21.55
C HIS A 651 -22.71 -8.37 -21.58
N GLY A 652 -22.16 -7.93 -22.72
CA GLY A 652 -22.23 -6.55 -23.13
C GLY A 652 -23.68 -6.09 -23.29
N PRO A 653 -23.90 -4.83 -23.72
CA PRO A 653 -25.22 -4.31 -23.97
C PRO A 653 -25.98 -5.17 -24.99
N ASP A 654 -27.11 -5.75 -24.57
CA ASP A 654 -28.06 -6.48 -25.41
C ASP A 654 -29.51 -6.14 -25.02
N ALA A 655 -30.50 -6.77 -25.66
CA ALA A 655 -31.92 -6.47 -25.40
C ALA A 655 -32.41 -6.88 -24.00
N GLU A 656 -31.72 -7.82 -23.33
CA GLU A 656 -32.06 -8.32 -21.99
C GLU A 656 -31.32 -7.57 -20.89
N HIS A 657 -30.23 -6.89 -21.23
CA HIS A 657 -29.37 -6.18 -20.27
C HIS A 657 -29.28 -4.68 -20.54
N THR A 658 -30.03 -4.11 -21.48
CA THR A 658 -30.07 -2.66 -21.75
C THR A 658 -31.39 -2.07 -21.25
N LEU A 659 -31.29 -0.97 -20.49
CA LEU A 659 -32.46 -0.27 -19.99
C LEU A 659 -33.30 0.30 -21.13
N ARG A 660 -34.62 0.18 -20.99
CA ARG A 660 -35.63 0.70 -21.91
C ARG A 660 -35.90 2.16 -21.58
N LEU A 661 -35.68 3.05 -22.56
CA LEU A 661 -35.76 4.50 -22.39
C LEU A 661 -36.86 5.16 -23.25
N VAL A 662 -37.59 4.38 -24.04
CA VAL A 662 -38.76 4.82 -24.84
C VAL A 662 -39.85 3.74 -24.84
N ALA A 663 -41.10 4.16 -25.10
CA ALA A 663 -42.25 3.27 -25.26
C ALA A 663 -42.52 2.92 -26.73
N PRO A 664 -43.00 1.69 -27.05
CA PRO A 664 -43.23 0.56 -26.13
C PRO A 664 -41.94 -0.18 -25.71
N PRO A 665 -41.96 -1.00 -24.65
CA PRO A 665 -40.82 -1.84 -24.26
C PRO A 665 -40.26 -2.65 -25.44
N GLY A 666 -38.94 -2.56 -25.68
CA GLY A 666 -38.28 -3.17 -26.85
C GLY A 666 -38.16 -2.26 -28.08
N SER A 667 -38.65 -1.03 -28.01
CA SER A 667 -38.54 -0.02 -29.08
C SER A 667 -37.38 0.96 -28.90
N ASN A 668 -36.37 0.65 -28.07
CA ASN A 668 -35.21 1.50 -27.92
C ASN A 668 -34.70 1.91 -29.31
N PRO A 669 -34.48 3.22 -29.55
CA PRO A 669 -33.96 3.63 -30.84
C PRO A 669 -32.62 2.93 -31.05
N ALA A 670 -32.19 2.81 -32.30
CA ALA A 670 -30.83 2.35 -32.59
C ALA A 670 -29.82 3.07 -31.67
N PRO A 671 -28.76 2.39 -31.21
CA PRO A 671 -27.72 3.01 -30.43
C PRO A 671 -27.27 4.32 -31.10
N PRO A 672 -27.03 5.38 -30.33
CA PRO A 672 -26.62 6.65 -30.90
C PRO A 672 -25.30 6.47 -31.69
N PRO A 673 -25.01 7.36 -32.66
CA PRO A 673 -23.73 7.35 -33.34
C PRO A 673 -22.56 7.39 -32.34
N ALA A 674 -21.42 6.82 -32.72
CA ALA A 674 -20.21 6.90 -31.91
C ALA A 674 -19.88 8.36 -31.58
N LEU A 675 -19.47 8.61 -30.33
CA LEU A 675 -19.17 9.95 -29.80
C LEU A 675 -20.37 10.90 -29.73
N SER A 676 -21.60 10.40 -29.74
CA SER A 676 -22.79 11.22 -29.56
C SER A 676 -22.81 11.84 -28.16
N THR A 677 -23.07 13.15 -28.12
CA THR A 677 -23.30 13.91 -26.88
C THR A 677 -24.78 14.16 -26.63
N ASP A 678 -25.67 13.50 -27.39
CA ASP A 678 -27.11 13.69 -27.28
C ASP A 678 -27.63 13.07 -25.98
N VAL A 679 -28.45 13.85 -25.27
CA VAL A 679 -29.02 13.43 -23.98
C VAL A 679 -30.47 13.07 -24.17
N MET A 680 -30.83 11.83 -23.83
CA MET A 680 -32.22 11.37 -23.85
C MET A 680 -32.95 11.76 -22.56
N GLY A 681 -34.02 12.52 -22.71
CA GLY A 681 -34.96 12.78 -21.62
C GLY A 681 -35.82 11.56 -21.31
N VAL A 682 -35.94 11.18 -20.04
CA VAL A 682 -36.85 10.13 -19.58
C VAL A 682 -37.56 10.59 -18.30
N ARG A 683 -38.86 10.35 -18.16
CA ARG A 683 -39.57 10.67 -16.90
C ARG A 683 -39.32 9.56 -15.88
N HIS A 684 -39.25 9.91 -14.60
CA HIS A 684 -39.03 8.94 -13.51
C HIS A 684 -40.04 7.77 -13.52
N ALA A 685 -41.33 8.05 -13.69
CA ALA A 685 -42.37 7.03 -13.73
C ALA A 685 -42.22 6.07 -14.94
N ASP A 686 -41.78 6.60 -16.08
CA ASP A 686 -41.55 5.81 -17.30
C ASP A 686 -40.33 4.89 -17.15
N LEU A 687 -39.22 5.43 -16.63
CA LEU A 687 -38.01 4.66 -16.36
C LEU A 687 -38.31 3.45 -15.45
N VAL A 688 -39.06 3.67 -14.36
CA VAL A 688 -39.42 2.59 -13.43
C VAL A 688 -40.38 1.59 -14.09
N SER A 689 -41.43 2.07 -14.76
CA SER A 689 -42.46 1.18 -15.33
C SER A 689 -41.94 0.33 -16.48
N TRP A 690 -41.14 0.90 -17.39
CA TRP A 690 -40.63 0.16 -18.57
C TRP A 690 -39.58 -0.89 -18.22
N ASN A 691 -38.89 -0.71 -17.10
CA ASN A 691 -37.80 -1.58 -16.65
C ASN A 691 -38.17 -2.48 -15.47
N ALA A 692 -39.42 -2.46 -15.01
CA ALA A 692 -39.86 -3.27 -13.88
C ALA A 692 -39.55 -4.77 -14.08
N ASP A 693 -39.84 -5.32 -15.26
CA ASP A 693 -39.56 -6.72 -15.58
C ASP A 693 -38.06 -7.03 -15.64
N LEU A 694 -37.23 -6.08 -16.11
CA LEU A 694 -35.78 -6.25 -16.13
C LEU A 694 -35.23 -6.29 -14.71
N VAL A 695 -35.64 -5.36 -13.86
CA VAL A 695 -35.19 -5.29 -12.46
C VAL A 695 -35.70 -6.48 -11.64
N LEU A 696 -36.94 -6.92 -11.85
CA LEU A 696 -37.52 -8.07 -11.13
C LEU A 696 -37.06 -9.42 -11.69
N GLY A 697 -36.84 -9.51 -13.00
CA GLY A 697 -36.42 -10.72 -13.70
C GLY A 697 -34.94 -11.07 -13.49
N LEU A 698 -34.09 -10.06 -13.25
CA LEU A 698 -32.68 -10.21 -12.92
C LEU A 698 -32.48 -10.63 -11.46
N SER A 699 -32.99 -11.81 -11.09
CA SER A 699 -32.65 -12.46 -9.80
C SER A 699 -31.18 -12.90 -9.68
N ARG A 700 -30.31 -12.48 -10.61
CA ARG A 700 -28.91 -12.92 -10.69
C ARG A 700 -28.01 -11.84 -10.13
N TRP A 701 -27.50 -12.11 -8.92
CA TRP A 701 -26.46 -11.35 -8.21
C TRP A 701 -25.50 -10.65 -9.20
N GLY A 702 -25.43 -9.32 -9.20
CA GLY A 702 -24.38 -8.54 -9.86
C GLY A 702 -24.42 -8.44 -11.39
N GLN A 703 -25.55 -8.73 -12.05
CA GLN A 703 -25.67 -8.49 -13.50
C GLN A 703 -25.73 -6.98 -13.83
N PRO A 704 -24.97 -6.50 -14.83
CA PRO A 704 -25.05 -5.12 -15.27
C PRO A 704 -26.33 -4.85 -16.06
N LEU A 705 -26.90 -3.67 -15.85
CA LEU A 705 -27.93 -3.06 -16.67
C LEU A 705 -27.35 -1.82 -17.34
N TRP A 706 -27.30 -1.85 -18.66
CA TRP A 706 -26.61 -0.88 -19.48
C TRP A 706 -27.50 0.31 -19.86
N LEU A 707 -26.95 1.50 -19.72
CA LEU A 707 -27.40 2.72 -20.40
C LEU A 707 -26.62 2.85 -21.70
N ASP A 708 -27.28 2.66 -22.84
CA ASP A 708 -26.66 2.71 -24.17
C ASP A 708 -26.50 4.14 -24.73
N ARG A 709 -26.84 5.16 -23.94
CA ARG A 709 -26.77 6.59 -24.28
C ARG A 709 -26.78 7.46 -23.03
N LEU A 710 -26.46 8.74 -23.18
CA LEU A 710 -26.60 9.73 -22.10
C LEU A 710 -28.08 9.96 -21.78
N VAL A 711 -28.41 10.05 -20.49
CA VAL A 711 -29.79 10.18 -20.01
C VAL A 711 -29.93 11.40 -19.11
N ARG A 712 -31.12 11.98 -19.09
CA ARG A 712 -31.54 12.99 -18.10
C ARG A 712 -32.94 12.69 -17.62
N LEU A 713 -33.14 12.66 -16.30
CA LEU A 713 -34.46 12.48 -15.70
C LEU A 713 -35.26 13.78 -15.75
N GLU A 714 -36.26 13.83 -16.62
CA GLU A 714 -37.15 14.98 -16.79
C GLU A 714 -38.02 15.16 -15.55
N GLY A 715 -37.96 16.37 -14.96
CA GLY A 715 -38.63 16.66 -13.69
C GLY A 715 -37.97 16.05 -12.45
N GLY A 716 -36.81 15.40 -12.60
CA GLY A 716 -36.06 14.78 -11.52
C GLY A 716 -36.72 13.53 -10.94
N LEU A 717 -36.17 13.05 -9.82
CA LEU A 717 -36.73 11.93 -9.07
C LEU A 717 -37.96 12.36 -8.26
N GLN A 718 -38.83 11.40 -7.95
CA GLN A 718 -40.04 11.65 -7.15
C GLN A 718 -40.11 10.70 -5.94
N GLY A 719 -40.86 11.10 -4.91
CA GLY A 719 -41.15 10.27 -3.74
C GLY A 719 -39.88 9.81 -3.00
N LYS A 720 -39.85 8.53 -2.61
CA LYS A 720 -38.73 7.94 -1.85
C LYS A 720 -37.40 8.02 -2.58
N ALA A 721 -37.39 7.86 -3.90
CA ALA A 721 -36.17 7.96 -4.70
C ALA A 721 -35.55 9.37 -4.64
N ALA A 722 -36.37 10.42 -4.65
CA ALA A 722 -35.89 11.80 -4.50
C ALA A 722 -35.22 12.02 -3.13
N THR A 723 -35.84 11.54 -2.05
CA THR A 723 -35.28 11.59 -0.70
C THR A 723 -33.96 10.84 -0.62
N ALA A 724 -33.90 9.62 -1.15
CA ALA A 724 -32.70 8.78 -1.15
C ALA A 724 -31.55 9.40 -1.94
N TYR A 725 -31.81 9.93 -3.14
CA TYR A 725 -30.79 10.62 -3.93
C TYR A 725 -30.29 11.88 -3.23
N SER A 726 -31.19 12.65 -2.62
CA SER A 726 -30.82 13.88 -1.88
C SER A 726 -29.93 13.56 -0.67
N ALA A 727 -30.24 12.48 0.05
CA ALA A 727 -29.41 11.97 1.14
C ALA A 727 -28.05 11.51 0.62
N TRP A 728 -28.01 10.73 -0.47
CA TRP A 728 -26.75 10.27 -1.06
C TRP A 728 -25.88 11.43 -1.52
N ARG A 729 -26.46 12.39 -2.25
CA ARG A 729 -25.78 13.62 -2.70
C ARG A 729 -25.19 14.42 -1.54
N THR A 730 -25.82 14.41 -0.36
CA THR A 730 -25.28 15.07 0.84
C THR A 730 -23.96 14.44 1.30
N HIS A 731 -23.79 13.13 1.13
CA HIS A 731 -22.60 12.39 1.56
C HIS A 731 -21.56 12.20 0.45
N CYS A 732 -21.99 12.01 -0.79
CA CYS A 732 -21.10 11.86 -1.95
C CYS A 732 -20.72 13.23 -2.50
N ARG A 733 -19.53 13.69 -2.13
CA ARG A 733 -18.97 14.98 -2.56
C ARG A 733 -18.93 15.12 -4.08
N ALA A 734 -18.65 14.05 -4.83
CA ALA A 734 -18.63 14.07 -6.30
C ALA A 734 -19.96 14.55 -6.92
N LEU A 735 -21.12 14.19 -6.34
CA LEU A 735 -22.46 14.60 -6.81
C LEU A 735 -22.79 16.07 -6.50
N ARG A 736 -21.92 16.75 -5.76
CA ARG A 736 -22.01 18.18 -5.42
C ARG A 736 -20.84 18.97 -5.98
N TYR A 737 -20.04 18.40 -6.87
CA TYR A 737 -18.83 19.03 -7.36
C TYR A 737 -19.06 20.45 -7.90
N ARG A 738 -20.17 20.69 -8.60
CA ARG A 738 -20.50 22.02 -9.13
C ARG A 738 -20.84 23.07 -8.07
N GLU A 739 -21.31 22.62 -6.90
CA GLU A 739 -21.68 23.48 -5.77
C GLU A 739 -20.48 23.84 -4.88
N MET A 740 -19.37 23.11 -5.02
CA MET A 740 -18.15 23.37 -4.26
C MET A 740 -17.52 24.69 -4.67
N ALA A 741 -16.88 25.34 -3.71
CA ALA A 741 -16.08 26.52 -3.99
C ALA A 741 -14.90 26.18 -4.92
N ALA A 742 -14.39 27.15 -5.68
CA ALA A 742 -13.32 26.91 -6.64
C ALA A 742 -12.06 26.31 -6.00
N ASN A 743 -11.65 26.85 -4.85
CA ASN A 743 -10.53 26.32 -4.07
C ASN A 743 -10.77 24.87 -3.58
N GLU A 744 -12.00 24.54 -3.18
CA GLU A 744 -12.34 23.16 -2.82
C GLU A 744 -12.21 22.24 -4.03
N ARG A 745 -12.71 22.67 -5.19
CA ARG A 745 -12.62 21.93 -6.47
C ARG A 745 -11.21 21.71 -7.00
N ASP A 746 -10.27 22.60 -6.67
CA ASP A 746 -8.87 22.48 -7.08
C ASP A 746 -8.11 21.47 -6.22
N THR A 747 -8.55 21.28 -4.97
CA THR A 747 -8.00 20.29 -4.03
C THR A 747 -8.73 18.95 -4.03
N PHE A 748 -9.84 18.87 -4.77
CA PHE A 748 -10.73 17.71 -4.90
C PHE A 748 -10.43 16.95 -6.18
#